data_AF-A0A7J7LP69-F1
#
_entry.id   AF-A0A7J7LP69-F1
#
_cell.length_a   1.000
_cell.length_b   1.000
_cell.length_c   1.000
_cell.angle_alpha   90.00
_cell.angle_beta   90.00
_cell.angle_gamma   90.00
#
_symmetry.space_group_name_H-M   'P 1'
#
loop_
_entity.id
_entity.type
_entity.pdbx_description
1 polymer ?
#
loop_
_entity_poly.entity_id
_entity_poly.type
_entity_poly.pdbx_seq_one_letter_code
_entity_poly.pdbx_strand_id
1 'polypeptide(L)'
;MASTCYRGIRSTRTFSLCPSALFASRRNGVFFCTMQAPQTKTNKPQHNNPRTRTNEKIIEKYEAVIGIETHVQLATITKAFCSCPYLYGSHPNSNICPICMGLPGALPVMNSKVIEFAVKLGLALNSNLSLNSKFDRKQYFYPDLPKGYQISQFDIPIALGGFIDVDLPLEFGGGHRKFGITRVHMEEDAGKLLHSGNGAQVDLNRAGVPLLEIVSEPDMRTGIEAAEYAAEIQRLVRYLGVEIKNVNSFSAIHKAIDFEISRQALFHSQSQGDQIVQETRLWEEGSQRTITMRKKEGLADYRYFPEPDLPEVVITTDYIDSIRSTLPELPEMKRRRYEEMGLSMQDVLFLANDINVSMFFDEALEKGADVKMAANWIMGDVAAYLKNEKLSINEIKLTPQELAELISSIKGGIISGKIGKEQIADPTEIEKMIEKVLEENPKQVEQYRGGKTKLQGNEGIKRQGEPSALEQDPLREIKCQKLITLKVIPVVTLYSFAFTLDCMSLEGPNGFPDVPHNSYLSLVVNLINMRERKPQSSIFGFSAYSVDDMDGVTGTAPRKIMVVADPGRESVGALEWVLSHAVLEHDELILLHVEHSASWLSLLLKRPHPSPTLTTSTSAAAVAVSARHLEFLDAMKNVCEVAQPKVKVRIERMETGGKEKSSMVMLQCEILSIDLLVIGQRRSLSTAILGYRRSGGMPPREIDTAEYLIEKSKCTCVGVQKKGQKGGYVLNTKTHKNFWLLA
;
A
#
# COMPACT_ATOMS: atom_id res chain seq x y z
N MET A 1 31.83 19.63 39.02
CA MET A 1 32.81 20.72 38.90
C MET A 1 33.55 20.58 37.58
N ALA A 2 33.97 21.71 37.01
CA ALA A 2 34.13 21.96 35.59
C ALA A 2 35.46 21.51 34.95
N SER A 3 35.37 21.34 33.62
CA SER A 3 36.30 21.84 32.59
C SER A 3 37.51 21.03 32.07
N THR A 4 37.60 21.12 30.73
CA THR A 4 38.77 21.37 29.84
C THR A 4 39.51 20.22 29.13
N CYS A 5 39.14 20.02 27.85
CA CYS A 5 39.90 20.25 26.61
C CYS A 5 41.33 19.68 26.37
N TYR A 6 41.42 18.85 25.31
CA TYR A 6 42.25 18.98 24.08
C TYR A 6 43.78 19.18 24.14
N ARG A 7 44.55 18.23 23.57
CA ARG A 7 45.23 18.27 22.24
C ARG A 7 46.41 17.29 22.12
N GLY A 8 46.58 16.71 20.93
CA GLY A 8 47.90 16.53 20.31
C GLY A 8 48.08 15.24 19.52
N ILE A 9 48.24 15.34 18.18
CA ILE A 9 49.45 14.95 17.44
C ILE A 9 49.33 15.45 15.98
N ARG A 10 50.43 16.06 15.52
CA ARG A 10 50.72 16.62 14.17
C ARG A 10 51.60 15.65 13.40
N SER A 11 51.51 15.65 12.06
CA SER A 11 52.64 15.65 11.10
C SER A 11 52.07 15.78 9.67
N THR A 12 51.99 17.00 9.10
CA THR A 12 52.86 17.62 8.07
C THR A 12 52.58 17.23 6.61
N ARG A 13 52.31 18.27 5.81
CA ARG A 13 51.98 18.34 4.38
C ARG A 13 53.22 18.26 3.48
N THR A 14 53.02 17.96 2.19
CA THR A 14 53.40 18.84 1.07
C THR A 14 52.52 18.61 -0.17
N PHE A 15 52.17 19.72 -0.82
CA PHE A 15 51.36 19.89 -2.04
C PHE A 15 52.29 20.22 -3.22
N SER A 16 51.85 19.94 -4.45
CA SER A 16 52.36 20.57 -5.68
C SER A 16 51.17 20.96 -6.59
N LEU A 17 51.29 22.11 -7.27
CA LEU A 17 50.24 22.89 -7.95
C LEU A 17 50.51 22.98 -9.47
N CYS A 18 49.44 22.84 -10.29
CA CYS A 18 49.04 23.55 -11.54
C CYS A 18 50.03 23.79 -12.73
N PRO A 19 49.59 24.02 -14.02
CA PRO A 19 48.52 24.96 -14.41
C PRO A 19 47.67 24.68 -15.68
N SER A 20 46.77 25.64 -15.96
CA SER A 20 45.69 25.86 -16.94
C SER A 20 46.00 25.97 -18.44
N ALA A 21 45.01 25.70 -19.33
CA ALA A 21 44.69 26.49 -20.55
C ALA A 21 43.43 26.04 -21.37
N LEU A 22 42.54 27.03 -21.61
CA LEU A 22 41.87 27.46 -22.88
C LEU A 22 40.79 26.66 -23.66
N PHE A 23 39.86 27.47 -24.20
CA PHE A 23 38.65 27.25 -25.01
C PHE A 23 38.83 26.54 -26.38
N ALA A 24 37.80 25.80 -26.85
CA ALA A 24 37.27 25.88 -28.23
C ALA A 24 35.98 25.03 -28.46
N SER A 25 35.08 25.57 -29.27
CA SER A 25 33.78 25.03 -29.73
C SER A 25 33.87 23.89 -30.76
N ARG A 26 32.86 22.98 -30.82
CA ARG A 26 31.97 22.73 -32.00
C ARG A 26 31.17 21.40 -31.93
N ARG A 27 29.87 21.55 -32.23
CA ARG A 27 28.95 20.75 -33.09
C ARG A 27 28.74 19.24 -32.90
N ASN A 28 27.47 18.91 -32.65
CA ASN A 28 26.59 17.90 -33.26
C ASN A 28 27.20 16.67 -33.95
N GLY A 29 26.79 15.49 -33.45
CA GLY A 29 26.86 14.22 -34.18
C GLY A 29 26.52 13.04 -33.28
N VAL A 30 25.24 12.84 -32.95
CA VAL A 30 24.79 11.59 -32.31
C VAL A 30 24.72 10.51 -33.40
N PHE A 31 25.80 9.74 -33.53
CA PHE A 31 25.81 8.48 -34.26
C PHE A 31 25.35 7.37 -33.32
N PHE A 32 24.12 6.88 -33.50
CA PHE A 32 23.74 5.55 -33.00
C PHE A 32 24.31 4.51 -33.97
N CYS A 33 25.43 3.90 -33.59
CA CYS A 33 25.93 2.68 -34.22
C CYS A 33 25.44 1.49 -33.37
N THR A 34 24.49 0.72 -33.90
CA THR A 34 24.15 -0.61 -33.40
C THR A 34 25.29 -1.56 -33.70
N MET A 35 26.13 -1.81 -32.69
CA MET A 35 27.01 -2.97 -32.67
C MET A 35 26.40 -3.99 -31.70
N GLN A 36 26.01 -5.15 -32.24
CA GLN A 36 25.89 -6.37 -31.47
C GLN A 36 27.23 -6.59 -30.75
N ALA A 37 27.25 -6.39 -29.43
CA ALA A 37 28.40 -6.76 -28.63
C ALA A 37 28.37 -8.29 -28.46
N PRO A 38 29.44 -9.02 -28.85
CA PRO A 38 29.64 -10.37 -28.35
C PRO A 38 29.74 -10.26 -26.83
N GLN A 39 29.11 -11.17 -26.08
CA GLN A 39 29.29 -11.26 -24.64
C GLN A 39 30.74 -11.65 -24.34
N THR A 40 31.63 -10.65 -24.29
CA THR A 40 32.89 -10.77 -23.56
C THR A 40 32.53 -10.79 -22.09
N LYS A 41 32.56 -12.00 -21.51
CA LYS A 41 32.70 -12.18 -20.06
C LYS A 41 33.82 -11.26 -19.60
N THR A 42 33.47 -10.13 -19.01
CA THR A 42 34.40 -9.34 -18.22
C THR A 42 34.61 -10.13 -16.93
N ASN A 43 35.49 -11.12 -17.00
CA ASN A 43 36.16 -11.65 -15.82
C ASN A 43 36.90 -10.46 -15.20
N LYS A 44 36.25 -9.75 -14.27
CA LYS A 44 36.98 -9.01 -13.25
C LYS A 44 37.94 -10.03 -12.62
N PRO A 45 39.24 -9.74 -12.49
CA PRO A 45 40.13 -10.64 -11.80
C PRO A 45 39.60 -10.76 -10.37
N GLN A 46 39.00 -11.91 -10.03
CA GLN A 46 38.86 -12.29 -8.64
C GLN A 46 40.30 -12.36 -8.13
N HIS A 47 40.65 -11.45 -7.24
CA HIS A 47 41.89 -11.51 -6.48
C HIS A 47 41.77 -12.76 -5.60
N ASN A 48 42.12 -13.92 -6.16
CA ASN A 48 42.00 -15.22 -5.53
C ASN A 48 43.03 -15.31 -4.41
N ASN A 49 42.63 -14.86 -3.23
CA ASN A 49 43.44 -14.90 -2.02
C ASN A 49 43.61 -16.37 -1.61
N PRO A 50 44.85 -16.89 -1.40
CA PRO A 50 45.07 -18.31 -1.10
C PRO A 50 44.30 -18.80 0.13
N ARG A 51 44.09 -17.92 1.12
CA ARG A 51 43.29 -18.22 2.32
C ARG A 51 41.84 -18.57 2.01
N THR A 52 41.20 -17.92 1.03
CA THR A 52 39.78 -18.16 0.70
C THR A 52 39.58 -19.56 0.12
N ARG A 53 40.44 -19.97 -0.82
CA ARG A 53 40.43 -21.34 -1.38
C ARG A 53 40.71 -22.42 -0.34
N THR A 54 41.52 -22.11 0.67
CA THR A 54 41.84 -23.05 1.74
C THR A 54 40.63 -23.24 2.66
N ASN A 55 39.89 -22.17 2.93
CA ASN A 55 38.66 -22.22 3.72
C ASN A 55 37.51 -22.92 2.98
N GLU A 56 37.35 -22.69 1.68
CA GLU A 56 36.34 -23.39 0.85
C GLU A 56 36.54 -24.91 0.91
N LYS A 57 37.77 -25.39 0.74
CA LYS A 57 38.11 -26.82 0.87
C LYS A 57 37.90 -27.41 2.27
N ILE A 58 37.92 -26.57 3.31
CA ILE A 58 37.63 -27.00 4.67
C ILE A 58 36.13 -27.18 4.84
N ILE A 59 35.33 -26.23 4.34
CA ILE A 59 33.86 -26.25 4.42
C ILE A 59 33.30 -27.46 3.67
N GLU A 60 33.85 -27.81 2.49
CA GLU A 60 33.44 -28.98 1.70
C GLU A 60 33.53 -30.33 2.44
N LYS A 61 34.24 -30.42 3.57
CA LYS A 61 34.35 -31.64 4.38
C LYS A 61 33.22 -31.83 5.38
N TYR A 62 32.38 -30.81 5.58
CA TYR A 62 31.31 -30.81 6.56
C TYR A 62 29.97 -30.59 5.87
N GLU A 63 28.92 -31.20 6.42
CA GLU A 63 27.54 -30.91 6.04
C GLU A 63 26.91 -30.04 7.12
N ALA A 64 26.39 -28.88 6.74
CA ALA A 64 25.63 -28.04 7.65
C ALA A 64 24.19 -28.56 7.76
N VAL A 65 23.65 -28.64 8.97
CA VAL A 65 22.28 -29.08 9.25
C VAL A 65 21.52 -27.93 9.90
N ILE A 66 20.55 -27.37 9.18
CA ILE A 66 19.90 -26.09 9.53
C ILE A 66 18.39 -26.28 9.61
N GLY A 67 17.80 -25.82 10.72
CA GLY A 67 16.36 -25.63 10.89
C GLY A 67 16.03 -24.16 11.17
N ILE A 68 14.83 -23.73 10.80
CA ILE A 68 14.33 -22.37 11.00
C ILE A 68 13.04 -22.40 11.80
N GLU A 69 13.02 -21.59 12.85
CA GLU A 69 11.81 -21.21 13.58
C GLU A 69 11.34 -19.85 13.05
N THR A 70 10.09 -19.76 12.62
CA THR A 70 9.50 -18.54 12.07
C THR A 70 8.28 -18.14 12.88
N HIS A 71 8.30 -16.95 13.46
CA HIS A 71 7.12 -16.32 14.07
C HIS A 71 6.41 -15.42 13.06
N VAL A 72 5.14 -15.74 12.79
CA VAL A 72 4.27 -15.00 11.88
C VAL A 72 3.28 -14.20 12.72
N GLN A 73 3.34 -12.87 12.63
CA GLN A 73 2.33 -12.03 13.28
C GLN A 73 1.04 -12.03 12.48
N LEU A 74 -0.06 -12.37 13.13
CA LEU A 74 -1.34 -12.50 12.46
C LEU A 74 -2.02 -11.16 12.18
N ALA A 75 -2.67 -11.10 11.02
CA ALA A 75 -3.45 -9.98 10.50
C ALA A 75 -4.85 -9.87 11.14
N THR A 76 -4.95 -9.98 12.46
CA THR A 76 -6.23 -9.91 13.18
C THR A 76 -6.55 -8.49 13.68
N ILE A 77 -7.84 -8.20 13.83
CA ILE A 77 -8.30 -6.91 14.39
C ILE A 77 -7.99 -6.86 15.89
N THR A 78 -8.34 -7.92 16.63
CA THR A 78 -8.12 -8.05 18.07
C THR A 78 -6.95 -8.98 18.38
N LYS A 79 -6.42 -8.85 19.59
CA LYS A 79 -5.38 -9.72 20.17
C LYS A 79 -5.84 -11.19 20.29
N ALA A 80 -4.90 -12.09 20.60
CA ALA A 80 -5.14 -13.53 20.64
C ALA A 80 -6.15 -13.93 21.72
N PHE A 81 -6.05 -13.29 22.88
CA PHE A 81 -6.77 -13.68 24.09
C PHE A 81 -7.58 -12.54 24.74
N CYS A 82 -7.76 -11.41 24.05
CA CYS A 82 -8.56 -10.29 24.54
C CYS A 82 -9.08 -9.41 23.39
N SER A 83 -9.98 -8.48 23.69
CA SER A 83 -10.63 -7.60 22.71
C SER A 83 -9.82 -6.36 22.33
N CYS A 84 -8.61 -6.17 22.87
CA CYS A 84 -7.77 -5.03 22.49
C CYS A 84 -7.34 -5.13 21.03
N PRO A 85 -7.31 -4.02 20.28
CA PRO A 85 -6.67 -3.98 18.98
C PRO A 85 -5.14 -3.95 19.10
N TYR A 86 -4.44 -4.20 18.00
CA TYR A 86 -3.03 -3.87 17.86
C TYR A 86 -2.80 -3.03 16.60
N LEU A 87 -2.39 -1.79 16.82
CA LEU A 87 -2.02 -0.85 15.77
C LEU A 87 -0.55 -0.49 15.92
N TYR A 88 0.22 -0.72 14.86
CA TYR A 88 1.63 -0.37 14.86
C TYR A 88 1.79 1.16 14.97
N GLY A 89 2.72 1.61 15.82
CA GLY A 89 3.00 3.03 16.03
C GLY A 89 2.05 3.76 16.99
N SER A 90 1.11 3.07 17.65
CA SER A 90 0.31 3.66 18.72
C SER A 90 1.16 4.18 19.89
N HIS A 91 0.62 5.14 20.66
CA HIS A 91 1.26 5.62 21.88
C HIS A 91 1.54 4.44 22.83
N PRO A 92 2.72 4.35 23.46
CA PRO A 92 3.02 3.30 24.44
C PRO A 92 1.88 3.07 25.44
N ASN A 93 1.55 1.81 25.70
CA ASN A 93 0.55 1.39 26.68
C ASN A 93 -0.86 2.00 26.48
N SER A 94 -1.28 2.25 25.23
CA SER A 94 -2.63 2.75 24.89
C SER A 94 -3.61 1.66 24.45
N ASN A 95 -3.10 0.53 23.96
CA ASN A 95 -3.89 -0.60 23.47
C ASN A 95 -3.77 -1.82 24.41
N ILE A 96 -4.17 -1.62 25.67
CA ILE A 96 -4.02 -2.60 26.74
C ILE A 96 -5.30 -2.78 27.55
N CYS A 97 -5.45 -3.93 28.19
CA CYS A 97 -6.55 -4.27 29.10
C CYS A 97 -6.04 -5.16 30.24
N PRO A 98 -6.86 -5.43 31.28
CA PRO A 98 -6.48 -6.30 32.39
C PRO A 98 -5.92 -7.67 31.96
N ILE A 99 -6.42 -8.27 30.87
CA ILE A 99 -5.99 -9.58 30.38
C ILE A 99 -4.55 -9.53 29.84
N CYS A 100 -4.28 -8.64 28.87
CA CYS A 100 -2.93 -8.57 28.28
C CYS A 100 -1.90 -7.94 29.22
N MET A 101 -2.35 -7.22 30.25
CA MET A 101 -1.51 -6.77 31.37
C MET A 101 -1.29 -7.84 32.44
N GLY A 102 -1.96 -9.00 32.36
CA GLY A 102 -1.84 -10.04 33.39
C GLY A 102 -2.30 -9.60 34.78
N LEU A 103 -3.32 -8.75 34.87
CA LEU A 103 -3.83 -8.29 36.17
C LEU A 103 -4.51 -9.45 36.93
N PRO A 104 -4.46 -9.47 38.27
CA PRO A 104 -5.10 -10.49 39.08
C PRO A 104 -6.60 -10.63 38.76
N GLY A 105 -7.05 -11.87 38.53
CA GLY A 105 -8.44 -12.19 38.21
C GLY A 105 -8.83 -12.05 36.74
N ALA A 106 -7.92 -11.65 35.85
CA ALA A 106 -8.19 -11.61 34.41
C ALA A 106 -8.06 -13.00 33.78
N LEU A 107 -8.99 -13.35 32.88
CA LEU A 107 -9.01 -14.62 32.16
C LEU A 107 -8.90 -14.41 30.64
N PRO A 108 -8.14 -15.25 29.92
CA PRO A 108 -8.00 -15.19 28.46
C PRO A 108 -9.29 -15.62 27.75
N VAL A 109 -9.59 -14.97 26.61
CA VAL A 109 -10.70 -15.36 25.72
C VAL A 109 -10.18 -15.46 24.30
N MET A 110 -10.22 -16.67 23.73
CA MET A 110 -9.62 -16.98 22.43
C MET A 110 -10.31 -16.25 21.26
N ASN A 111 -9.49 -15.67 20.39
CA ASN A 111 -9.92 -15.07 19.13
C ASN A 111 -10.10 -16.15 18.05
N SER A 112 -11.33 -16.33 17.56
CA SER A 112 -11.64 -17.35 16.54
C SER A 112 -10.89 -17.16 15.22
N LYS A 113 -10.53 -15.93 14.86
CA LYS A 113 -9.80 -15.65 13.60
C LYS A 113 -8.38 -16.21 13.61
N VAL A 114 -7.78 -16.34 14.80
CA VAL A 114 -6.46 -16.96 14.98
C VAL A 114 -6.51 -18.44 14.61
N ILE A 115 -7.59 -19.14 14.99
CA ILE A 115 -7.80 -20.55 14.64
C ILE A 115 -8.00 -20.70 13.12
N GLU A 116 -8.83 -19.85 12.51
CA GLU A 116 -9.04 -19.87 11.05
C GLU A 116 -7.72 -19.70 10.29
N PHE A 117 -6.89 -18.74 10.69
CA PHE A 117 -5.58 -18.50 10.10
C PHE A 117 -4.61 -19.65 10.34
N ALA A 118 -4.63 -20.26 11.52
CA ALA A 118 -3.83 -21.44 11.82
C ALA A 118 -4.19 -22.63 10.91
N VAL A 119 -5.50 -22.88 10.73
CA VAL A 119 -6.00 -23.94 9.85
C VAL A 119 -5.63 -23.65 8.39
N LYS A 120 -5.82 -22.41 7.91
CA LYS A 120 -5.41 -21.99 6.57
C LYS A 120 -3.94 -22.27 6.31
N LEU A 121 -3.07 -21.85 7.24
CA LEU A 121 -1.64 -22.04 7.11
C LEU A 121 -1.26 -23.52 7.16
N GLY A 122 -1.84 -24.31 8.08
CA GLY A 122 -1.60 -25.74 8.16
C GLY A 122 -1.98 -26.47 6.87
N LEU A 123 -3.13 -26.15 6.28
CA LEU A 123 -3.53 -26.70 4.97
C LEU A 123 -2.55 -26.31 3.86
N ALA A 124 -2.15 -25.04 3.81
CA ALA A 124 -1.23 -24.52 2.79
C ALA A 124 0.19 -25.09 2.89
N LEU A 125 0.61 -25.51 4.09
CA LEU A 125 1.87 -26.21 4.35
C LEU A 125 1.75 -27.73 4.24
N ASN A 126 0.64 -28.24 3.71
CA ASN A 126 0.38 -29.68 3.59
C ASN A 126 0.50 -30.44 4.92
N SER A 127 0.21 -29.76 6.04
CA SER A 127 0.31 -30.32 7.39
C SER A 127 -0.91 -31.16 7.75
N ASN A 128 -0.73 -32.10 8.67
CA ASN A 128 -1.83 -32.81 9.29
C ASN A 128 -2.42 -31.93 10.41
N LEU A 129 -3.68 -31.54 10.26
CA LEU A 129 -4.39 -30.74 11.26
C LEU A 129 -4.85 -31.61 12.42
N SER A 130 -4.66 -31.12 13.64
CA SER A 130 -5.18 -31.75 14.85
C SER A 130 -6.66 -31.38 15.04
N LEU A 131 -7.56 -32.37 15.02
CA LEU A 131 -8.99 -32.14 15.27
C LEU A 131 -9.25 -31.63 16.70
N ASN A 132 -8.37 -32.02 17.62
CA ASN A 132 -8.33 -31.54 19.00
C ASN A 132 -6.94 -30.97 19.24
N SER A 133 -6.85 -29.72 19.66
CA SER A 133 -5.60 -29.09 20.10
C SER A 133 -5.82 -28.35 21.41
N LYS A 134 -4.74 -28.09 22.15
CA LYS A 134 -4.82 -27.40 23.44
C LYS A 134 -3.78 -26.30 23.55
N PHE A 135 -4.02 -25.38 24.47
CA PHE A 135 -3.07 -24.36 24.87
C PHE A 135 -2.30 -24.82 26.12
N ASP A 136 -1.08 -24.31 26.25
CA ASP A 136 -0.15 -24.57 27.33
C ASP A 136 0.48 -23.26 27.80
N ARG A 137 0.88 -23.22 29.06
CA ARG A 137 1.66 -22.12 29.62
C ARG A 137 3.15 -22.41 29.49
N LYS A 138 3.86 -21.60 28.71
CA LYS A 138 5.33 -21.55 28.67
C LYS A 138 5.83 -20.58 29.73
N GLN A 139 6.36 -21.08 30.84
CA GLN A 139 6.72 -20.24 31.98
C GLN A 139 8.12 -19.64 31.84
N TYR A 140 8.21 -18.31 31.86
CA TYR A 140 9.48 -17.59 32.03
C TYR A 140 9.22 -16.17 32.50
N PHE A 141 10.14 -15.64 33.30
CA PHE A 141 10.04 -14.29 33.85
C PHE A 141 10.83 -13.32 32.98
N TYR A 142 10.13 -12.39 32.34
CA TYR A 142 10.74 -11.28 31.64
C TYR A 142 9.83 -10.04 31.70
N PRO A 143 10.36 -8.80 31.77
CA PRO A 143 9.52 -7.62 32.03
C PRO A 143 8.49 -7.30 30.95
N ASP A 144 8.67 -7.77 29.72
CA ASP A 144 7.71 -7.60 28.62
C ASP A 144 6.59 -8.65 28.61
N LEU A 145 6.66 -9.65 29.49
CA LEU A 145 5.69 -10.73 29.63
C LEU A 145 5.01 -10.65 31.01
N PRO A 146 3.99 -9.81 31.17
CA PRO A 146 3.48 -9.44 32.49
C PRO A 146 2.81 -10.60 33.26
N LYS A 147 2.33 -11.63 32.55
CA LYS A 147 1.72 -12.83 33.16
C LYS A 147 2.74 -13.75 33.84
N GLY A 148 4.03 -13.63 33.54
CA GLY A 148 5.07 -14.58 33.95
C GLY A 148 5.01 -15.93 33.20
N TYR A 149 4.13 -16.04 32.21
CA TYR A 149 4.04 -17.15 31.26
C TYR A 149 3.44 -16.64 29.94
N GLN A 150 3.80 -17.29 28.85
CA GLN A 150 3.26 -17.07 27.51
C GLN A 150 2.27 -18.21 27.23
N ILE A 151 1.06 -17.87 26.78
CA ILE A 151 0.12 -18.87 26.26
C ILE A 151 0.60 -19.30 24.87
N SER A 152 0.90 -20.58 24.69
CA SER A 152 1.39 -21.21 23.46
C SER A 152 0.76 -22.61 23.33
N GLN A 153 1.27 -23.48 22.45
CA GLN A 153 0.90 -24.91 22.43
C GLN A 153 2.16 -25.76 22.51
N PHE A 154 2.13 -26.84 23.29
CA PHE A 154 3.32 -27.68 23.47
C PHE A 154 3.22 -29.03 22.76
N ASP A 155 2.52 -30.00 23.32
CA ASP A 155 2.44 -31.39 22.86
C ASP A 155 1.37 -31.63 21.78
N ILE A 156 0.26 -30.88 21.80
CA ILE A 156 -0.84 -31.01 20.83
C ILE A 156 -1.06 -29.68 20.09
N PRO A 157 -0.18 -29.32 19.13
CA PRO A 157 -0.34 -28.12 18.33
C PRO A 157 -1.45 -28.29 17.28
N ILE A 158 -1.90 -27.17 16.72
CA ILE A 158 -2.97 -27.14 15.70
C ILE A 158 -2.60 -27.86 14.40
N ALA A 159 -1.32 -27.90 14.02
CA ALA A 159 -0.85 -28.66 12.86
C ALA A 159 0.51 -29.33 13.10
N LEU A 160 0.66 -30.56 12.60
CA LEU A 160 1.85 -31.40 12.72
C LEU A 160 2.28 -31.97 11.37
N GLY A 161 3.59 -32.06 11.17
CA GLY A 161 4.15 -32.50 9.89
C GLY A 161 3.80 -31.55 8.75
N GLY A 162 4.19 -31.91 7.54
CA GLY A 162 3.94 -31.13 6.33
C GLY A 162 5.24 -30.78 5.62
N PHE A 163 5.12 -29.95 4.59
CA PHE A 163 6.26 -29.53 3.78
C PHE A 163 5.93 -28.28 2.98
N ILE A 164 6.97 -27.56 2.60
CA ILE A 164 6.92 -26.49 1.61
C ILE A 164 7.89 -26.78 0.48
N ASP A 165 7.42 -26.53 -0.74
CA ASP A 165 8.21 -26.65 -1.96
C ASP A 165 8.80 -25.28 -2.32
N VAL A 166 10.09 -25.26 -2.65
CA VAL A 166 10.90 -24.05 -2.86
C VAL A 166 11.73 -24.22 -4.12
N ASP A 167 11.59 -23.27 -5.04
CA ASP A 167 12.44 -23.15 -6.22
C ASP A 167 13.63 -22.24 -5.93
N LEU A 168 14.85 -22.77 -6.06
CA LEU A 168 16.08 -22.02 -5.82
C LEU A 168 16.44 -21.16 -7.04
N PRO A 169 17.01 -19.95 -6.83
CA PRO A 169 17.47 -19.11 -7.92
C PRO A 169 18.57 -19.78 -8.77
N LEU A 170 18.48 -19.62 -10.09
CA LEU A 170 19.44 -20.20 -11.05
C LEU A 170 20.89 -19.74 -10.81
N GLU A 171 21.08 -18.54 -10.29
CA GLU A 171 22.41 -18.00 -9.94
C GLU A 171 23.13 -18.79 -8.84
N PHE A 172 22.38 -19.58 -8.05
CA PHE A 172 22.90 -20.44 -6.99
C PHE A 172 22.80 -21.94 -7.33
N GLY A 173 22.71 -22.28 -8.62
CA GLY A 173 22.61 -23.67 -9.10
C GLY A 173 21.19 -24.12 -9.43
N GLY A 174 20.18 -23.33 -9.03
CA GLY A 174 18.78 -23.59 -9.31
C GLY A 174 18.25 -24.90 -8.73
N GLY A 175 17.04 -25.26 -9.15
CA GLY A 175 16.42 -26.53 -8.82
C GLY A 175 15.32 -26.42 -7.79
N HIS A 176 14.60 -27.54 -7.64
CA HIS A 176 13.44 -27.64 -6.79
C HIS A 176 13.77 -28.41 -5.52
N ARG A 177 13.37 -27.88 -4.37
CA ARG A 177 13.63 -28.46 -3.06
C ARG A 177 12.36 -28.49 -2.23
N LYS A 178 12.21 -29.58 -1.49
CA LYS A 178 11.16 -29.76 -0.49
C LYS A 178 11.77 -29.68 0.89
N PHE A 179 11.20 -28.86 1.75
CA PHE A 179 11.59 -28.72 3.15
C PHE A 179 10.45 -29.14 4.06
N GLY A 180 10.72 -30.04 5.00
CA GLY A 180 9.74 -30.51 5.97
C GLY A 180 9.32 -29.42 6.96
N ILE A 181 8.08 -29.49 7.41
CA ILE A 181 7.55 -28.69 8.51
C ILE A 181 7.28 -29.65 9.66
N THR A 182 7.90 -29.41 10.82
CA THR A 182 7.67 -30.22 12.01
C THR A 182 6.30 -29.92 12.60
N ARG A 183 5.98 -28.62 12.74
CA ARG A 183 4.75 -28.15 13.41
C ARG A 183 4.42 -26.70 13.07
N VAL A 184 3.14 -26.37 13.25
CA VAL A 184 2.64 -25.01 13.35
C VAL A 184 1.82 -24.90 14.63
N HIS A 185 2.08 -23.89 15.47
CA HIS A 185 1.29 -23.66 16.69
C HIS A 185 0.93 -22.20 16.92
N MET A 186 -0.16 -22.01 17.65
CA MET A 186 -0.66 -20.69 18.06
C MET A 186 0.00 -20.24 19.36
N GLU A 187 0.40 -18.97 19.40
CA GLU A 187 0.88 -18.34 20.64
C GLU A 187 0.59 -16.82 20.65
N GLU A 188 0.91 -16.17 21.77
CA GLU A 188 0.87 -14.71 21.88
C GLU A 188 2.28 -14.09 21.89
N ASP A 189 2.42 -12.90 21.30
CA ASP A 189 3.65 -12.11 21.40
C ASP A 189 3.77 -11.44 22.78
N ALA A 190 5.01 -11.17 23.17
CA ALA A 190 5.33 -10.37 24.33
C ALA A 190 5.28 -8.86 24.02
N GLY A 191 5.37 -8.05 25.07
CA GLY A 191 5.56 -6.60 24.95
C GLY A 191 6.88 -6.23 24.27
N LYS A 192 7.20 -4.94 24.27
CA LYS A 192 8.46 -4.41 23.77
C LYS A 192 9.25 -3.79 24.90
N LEU A 193 10.53 -4.14 24.97
CA LEU A 193 11.50 -3.52 25.87
C LEU A 193 12.38 -2.52 25.12
N LEU A 194 12.41 -1.29 25.63
CA LEU A 194 13.27 -0.22 25.14
C LEU A 194 14.34 0.08 26.20
N HIS A 195 15.59 -0.18 25.88
CA HIS A 195 16.71 0.09 26.77
C HIS A 195 17.12 1.55 26.62
N SER A 196 17.11 2.32 27.72
CA SER A 196 17.51 3.73 27.73
C SER A 196 18.31 4.06 28.98
N GLY A 197 19.57 4.46 28.81
CA GLY A 197 20.43 4.85 29.94
C GLY A 197 20.54 3.74 31.00
N ASN A 198 20.17 4.06 32.25
CA ASN A 198 20.29 3.18 33.42
C ASN A 198 19.08 2.25 33.64
N GLY A 199 18.16 2.11 32.69
CA GLY A 199 16.98 1.26 32.85
C GLY A 199 16.34 0.82 31.54
N ALA A 200 15.28 0.03 31.65
CA ALA A 200 14.45 -0.39 30.53
C ALA A 200 13.01 0.08 30.71
N GLN A 201 12.39 0.52 29.62
CA GLN A 201 10.99 0.91 29.55
C GLN A 201 10.20 -0.21 28.87
N VAL A 202 9.00 -0.49 29.40
CA VAL A 202 8.12 -1.56 28.91
C VAL A 202 6.91 -0.95 28.19
N ASP A 203 6.69 -1.37 26.95
CA ASP A 203 5.47 -1.08 26.19
C ASP A 203 4.71 -2.38 25.93
N LEU A 204 3.53 -2.50 26.54
CA LEU A 204 2.66 -3.68 26.48
C LEU A 204 1.63 -3.62 25.35
N ASN A 205 1.68 -2.62 24.46
CA ASN A 205 0.81 -2.57 23.28
C ASN A 205 0.87 -3.88 22.46
N ARG A 206 2.05 -4.47 22.34
CA ARG A 206 2.29 -5.72 21.59
C ARG A 206 1.98 -6.99 22.38
N ALA A 207 1.94 -6.92 23.71
CA ALA A 207 1.65 -8.10 24.53
C ALA A 207 0.25 -8.65 24.20
N GLY A 208 0.16 -9.94 23.89
CA GLY A 208 -1.09 -10.61 23.51
C GLY A 208 -1.39 -10.61 22.01
N VAL A 209 -0.54 -10.01 21.16
CA VAL A 209 -0.71 -10.06 19.70
C VAL A 209 -0.60 -11.51 19.22
N PRO A 210 -1.48 -12.01 18.34
CA PRO A 210 -1.42 -13.40 17.94
C PRO A 210 -0.25 -13.69 17.02
N LEU A 211 0.40 -14.82 17.27
CA LEU A 211 1.47 -15.38 16.47
C LEU A 211 1.11 -16.81 16.04
N LEU A 212 1.61 -17.19 14.86
CA LEU A 212 1.84 -18.59 14.52
C LEU A 212 3.34 -18.83 14.50
N GLU A 213 3.81 -19.82 15.25
CA GLU A 213 5.17 -20.32 15.14
C GLU A 213 5.18 -21.49 14.17
N ILE A 214 6.07 -21.42 13.17
CA ILE A 214 6.33 -22.49 12.21
C ILE A 214 7.74 -23.00 12.50
N VAL A 215 7.86 -24.29 12.78
CA VAL A 215 9.17 -24.94 12.99
C VAL A 215 9.43 -25.85 11.80
N SER A 216 10.50 -25.58 11.06
CA SER A 216 10.95 -26.45 9.98
C SER A 216 11.65 -27.69 10.51
N GLU A 217 11.63 -28.76 9.72
CA GLU A 217 12.62 -29.82 9.85
C GLU A 217 14.03 -29.26 9.56
N PRO A 218 15.11 -29.88 10.09
CA PRO A 218 16.47 -29.42 9.87
C PRO A 218 17.01 -29.88 8.50
N ASP A 219 16.27 -29.61 7.43
CA ASP A 219 16.51 -30.11 6.06
C ASP A 219 17.41 -29.20 5.21
N MET A 220 17.61 -27.95 5.64
CA MET A 220 18.41 -26.98 4.89
C MET A 220 19.91 -27.24 5.07
N ARG A 221 20.69 -27.01 4.01
CA ARG A 221 22.15 -27.26 3.96
C ARG A 221 23.00 -26.03 3.69
N THR A 222 22.38 -24.93 3.26
CA THR A 222 23.10 -23.71 2.86
C THR A 222 22.35 -22.47 3.32
N GLY A 223 23.05 -21.33 3.42
CA GLY A 223 22.39 -20.06 3.74
C GLY A 223 21.40 -19.61 2.66
N ILE A 224 21.62 -19.98 1.39
CA ILE A 224 20.66 -19.67 0.32
C ILE A 224 19.37 -20.47 0.46
N GLU A 225 19.43 -21.77 0.76
CA GLU A 225 18.24 -22.59 1.02
C GLU A 225 17.42 -22.00 2.17
N ALA A 226 18.10 -21.57 3.24
CA ALA A 226 17.48 -20.91 4.37
C ALA A 226 16.78 -19.59 4.03
N ALA A 227 17.42 -18.75 3.22
CA ALA A 227 16.84 -17.48 2.80
C ALA A 227 15.64 -17.70 1.86
N GLU A 228 15.71 -18.65 0.93
CA GLU A 228 14.61 -18.95 0.01
C GLU A 228 13.44 -19.66 0.70
N TYR A 229 13.71 -20.55 1.66
CA TYR A 229 12.68 -21.09 2.55
C TYR A 229 11.94 -19.95 3.27
N ALA A 230 12.68 -19.04 3.91
CA ALA A 230 12.07 -17.91 4.63
C ALA A 230 11.28 -16.99 3.69
N ALA A 231 11.79 -16.76 2.48
CA ALA A 231 11.10 -15.97 1.46
C ALA A 231 9.81 -16.66 1.00
N GLU A 232 9.83 -17.98 0.82
CA GLU A 232 8.65 -18.74 0.39
C GLU A 232 7.58 -18.81 1.48
N ILE A 233 7.97 -18.99 2.75
CA ILE A 233 7.05 -18.87 3.88
C ILE A 233 6.39 -17.49 3.90
N GLN A 234 7.16 -16.41 3.70
CA GLN A 234 6.61 -15.06 3.62
C GLN A 234 5.62 -14.91 2.46
N ARG A 235 5.95 -15.41 1.27
CA ARG A 235 5.03 -15.37 0.11
C ARG A 235 3.74 -16.11 0.43
N LEU A 236 3.85 -17.31 1.00
CA LEU A 236 2.70 -18.13 1.37
C LEU A 236 1.76 -17.40 2.33
N VAL A 237 2.27 -16.88 3.46
CA VAL A 237 1.41 -16.21 4.45
C VAL A 237 0.76 -14.93 3.93
N ARG A 238 1.43 -14.23 2.99
CA ARG A 238 0.86 -13.06 2.31
C ARG A 238 -0.24 -13.43 1.34
N TYR A 239 -0.04 -14.49 0.56
CA TYR A 239 -1.07 -15.03 -0.34
C TYR A 239 -2.32 -15.44 0.42
N LEU A 240 -2.15 -16.04 1.61
CA LEU A 240 -3.27 -16.41 2.47
C LEU A 240 -3.96 -15.21 3.15
N GLY A 241 -3.37 -14.01 3.10
CA GLY A 241 -3.85 -12.84 3.84
C GLY A 241 -3.74 -12.98 5.35
N VAL A 242 -2.81 -13.83 5.83
CA VAL A 242 -2.64 -14.18 7.25
C VAL A 242 -1.70 -13.20 7.96
N GLU A 243 -0.84 -12.49 7.23
CA GLU A 243 0.19 -11.59 7.78
C GLU A 243 0.22 -10.24 7.02
N ILE A 244 0.56 -9.15 7.75
CA ILE A 244 0.62 -7.77 7.21
C ILE A 244 2.05 -7.19 7.23
N LYS A 245 2.97 -7.77 8.00
CA LYS A 245 4.29 -7.17 8.22
C LYS A 245 5.28 -7.52 7.09
N ASN A 246 6.43 -6.86 7.16
CA ASN A 246 7.53 -7.15 6.25
C ASN A 246 8.71 -7.67 7.06
N VAL A 247 9.39 -8.69 6.53
CA VAL A 247 10.63 -9.23 7.08
C VAL A 247 11.76 -8.23 6.79
N ASN A 248 12.68 -8.07 7.73
CA ASN A 248 13.71 -7.03 7.67
C ASN A 248 14.73 -7.25 6.53
N SER A 249 15.21 -8.49 6.30
CA SER A 249 16.15 -8.80 5.20
C SER A 249 16.40 -10.31 5.06
N PHE A 250 16.07 -10.90 3.90
CA PHE A 250 16.46 -12.28 3.57
C PHE A 250 17.96 -12.43 3.29
N SER A 251 18.60 -11.37 2.76
CA SER A 251 20.05 -11.35 2.55
C SER A 251 20.82 -11.49 3.87
N ALA A 252 20.27 -10.96 4.96
CA ALA A 252 20.86 -11.11 6.30
C ALA A 252 20.85 -12.57 6.76
N ILE A 253 19.77 -13.32 6.48
CA ILE A 253 19.63 -14.74 6.84
C ILE A 253 20.71 -15.55 6.14
N HIS A 254 20.80 -15.43 4.81
CA HIS A 254 21.82 -16.10 4.00
C HIS A 254 23.23 -15.84 4.54
N LYS A 255 23.60 -14.56 4.71
CA LYS A 255 24.95 -14.19 5.15
C LYS A 255 25.26 -14.62 6.58
N ALA A 256 24.30 -14.53 7.49
CA ALA A 256 24.50 -14.94 8.87
C ALA A 256 24.75 -16.44 8.99
N ILE A 257 24.00 -17.24 8.22
CA ILE A 257 24.15 -18.69 8.18
C ILE A 257 25.48 -19.09 7.54
N ASP A 258 25.82 -18.53 6.38
CA ASP A 258 27.10 -18.82 5.70
C ASP A 258 28.31 -18.44 6.57
N PHE A 259 28.22 -17.31 7.27
CA PHE A 259 29.23 -16.92 8.25
C PHE A 259 29.36 -17.96 9.36
N GLU A 260 28.23 -18.45 9.88
CA GLU A 260 28.22 -19.40 10.99
C GLU A 260 28.68 -20.81 10.58
N ILE A 261 28.31 -21.27 9.38
CA ILE A 261 28.85 -22.50 8.77
C ILE A 261 30.38 -22.40 8.68
N SER A 262 30.87 -21.30 8.10
CA SER A 262 32.31 -21.06 7.96
C SER A 262 33.01 -21.02 9.31
N ARG A 263 32.42 -20.32 10.30
CA ARG A 263 32.97 -20.20 11.65
C ARG A 263 33.10 -21.56 12.31
N GLN A 264 32.05 -22.37 12.30
CA GLN A 264 32.04 -23.69 12.95
C GLN A 264 32.95 -24.69 12.24
N ALA A 265 32.95 -24.73 10.90
CA ALA A 265 33.85 -25.59 10.13
C ALA A 265 35.33 -25.26 10.40
N LEU A 266 35.66 -23.96 10.52
CA LEU A 266 37.02 -23.53 10.88
C LEU A 266 37.42 -23.99 12.27
N PHE A 267 36.56 -23.82 13.28
CA PHE A 267 36.83 -24.31 14.64
C PHE A 267 37.07 -25.83 14.67
N HIS A 268 36.25 -26.61 13.96
CA HIS A 268 36.49 -28.05 13.83
C HIS A 268 37.82 -28.37 13.14
N SER A 269 38.12 -27.72 12.01
CA SER A 269 39.36 -27.96 11.26
C SER A 269 40.64 -27.63 12.04
N GLN A 270 40.55 -26.70 12.99
CA GLN A 270 41.65 -26.25 13.84
C GLN A 270 41.75 -27.04 15.15
N SER A 271 40.99 -28.13 15.30
CA SER A 271 40.90 -28.90 16.55
C SER A 271 40.44 -28.06 17.75
N GLN A 272 39.66 -27.01 17.49
CA GLN A 272 39.06 -26.09 18.47
C GLN A 272 37.53 -26.24 18.52
N GLY A 273 37.02 -27.44 18.23
CA GLY A 273 35.58 -27.72 18.22
C GLY A 273 34.92 -27.55 19.59
N ASP A 274 35.69 -27.61 20.68
CA ASP A 274 35.28 -27.33 22.06
C ASP A 274 34.81 -25.88 22.27
N GLN A 275 35.20 -24.96 21.38
CA GLN A 275 34.72 -23.58 21.38
C GLN A 275 33.28 -23.44 20.85
N ILE A 276 32.74 -24.47 20.21
CA ILE A 276 31.36 -24.51 19.73
C ILE A 276 30.46 -24.95 20.89
N VAL A 277 29.88 -23.95 21.56
CA VAL A 277 28.96 -24.15 22.68
C VAL A 277 27.54 -23.76 22.28
N GLN A 278 26.55 -24.27 23.01
CA GLN A 278 25.16 -23.88 22.77
C GLN A 278 24.91 -22.44 23.25
N GLU A 279 24.60 -21.55 22.32
CA GLU A 279 24.43 -20.13 22.61
C GLU A 279 23.45 -19.47 21.63
N THR A 280 22.93 -18.31 22.02
CA THR A 280 22.16 -17.42 21.15
C THR A 280 23.11 -16.36 20.60
N ARG A 281 23.22 -16.29 19.28
CA ARG A 281 24.06 -15.32 18.57
C ARG A 281 23.17 -14.34 17.79
N LEU A 282 23.63 -13.10 17.64
CA LEU A 282 22.98 -12.05 16.87
C LEU A 282 23.83 -11.70 15.64
N TRP A 283 23.18 -11.54 14.49
CA TRP A 283 23.83 -11.00 13.29
C TRP A 283 23.97 -9.48 13.39
N GLU A 284 25.20 -8.97 13.23
CA GLU A 284 25.49 -7.53 13.21
C GLU A 284 25.81 -7.07 11.78
N GLU A 285 24.88 -6.33 11.16
CA GLU A 285 25.03 -5.87 9.76
C GLU A 285 26.28 -5.00 9.56
N GLY A 286 26.63 -4.13 10.51
CA GLY A 286 27.79 -3.24 10.35
C GLY A 286 29.12 -3.99 10.22
N SER A 287 29.27 -5.10 10.92
CA SER A 287 30.51 -5.89 10.96
C SER A 287 30.43 -7.20 10.18
N GLN A 288 29.25 -7.54 9.62
CA GLN A 288 28.96 -8.77 8.87
C GLN A 288 29.45 -10.03 9.61
N ARG A 289 29.17 -10.12 10.92
CA ARG A 289 29.51 -11.27 11.77
C ARG A 289 28.41 -11.56 12.78
N THR A 290 28.44 -12.77 13.31
CA THR A 290 27.61 -13.14 14.47
C THR A 290 28.33 -12.79 15.77
N ILE A 291 27.62 -12.20 16.73
CA ILE A 291 28.10 -11.90 18.08
C ILE A 291 27.33 -12.74 19.11
N THR A 292 28.02 -13.25 20.13
CA THR A 292 27.36 -13.96 21.24
C THR A 292 26.52 -12.98 22.05
N MET A 293 25.24 -13.30 22.24
CA MET A 293 24.34 -12.55 23.14
C MET A 293 24.24 -13.24 24.49
N ARG A 294 23.97 -14.55 24.49
CA ARG A 294 23.76 -15.35 25.69
C ARG A 294 24.29 -16.75 25.47
N LYS A 295 25.15 -17.25 26.37
CA LYS A 295 25.50 -18.67 26.42
C LYS A 295 24.41 -19.44 27.17
N LYS A 296 24.03 -20.62 26.69
CA LYS A 296 23.07 -21.45 27.43
C LYS A 296 23.81 -22.18 28.55
N GLU A 297 23.35 -22.00 29.78
CA GLU A 297 23.86 -22.66 30.99
C GLU A 297 23.08 -23.96 31.30
N GLY A 298 22.49 -24.58 30.27
CA GLY A 298 21.56 -25.72 30.35
C GLY A 298 20.34 -25.54 29.46
N LEU A 299 19.44 -26.53 29.45
CA LEU A 299 18.10 -26.36 28.87
C LEU A 299 17.25 -25.55 29.86
N ALA A 300 16.72 -24.40 29.42
CA ALA A 300 15.79 -23.64 30.26
C ALA A 300 14.52 -24.47 30.46
N ASP A 301 14.22 -24.82 31.71
CA ASP A 301 12.98 -25.52 32.05
C ASP A 301 11.82 -24.52 32.03
N TYR A 302 11.11 -24.47 30.91
CA TYR A 302 9.93 -23.63 30.72
C TYR A 302 8.69 -24.18 31.43
N ARG A 303 8.76 -25.35 32.09
CA ARG A 303 7.68 -25.95 32.90
C ARG A 303 6.33 -25.88 32.20
N TYR A 304 6.28 -26.39 30.96
CA TYR A 304 5.04 -26.45 30.19
C TYR A 304 3.97 -27.26 30.91
N PHE A 305 2.76 -26.73 30.96
CA PHE A 305 1.57 -27.44 31.42
C PHE A 305 0.33 -26.89 30.72
N PRO A 306 -0.76 -27.67 30.62
CA PRO A 306 -2.00 -27.22 29.97
C PRO A 306 -2.53 -25.92 30.59
N GLU A 307 -2.99 -25.00 29.76
CA GLU A 307 -3.64 -23.76 30.16
C GLU A 307 -5.04 -24.06 30.73
N PRO A 308 -5.26 -24.01 32.05
CA PRO A 308 -6.55 -24.39 32.65
C PRO A 308 -7.67 -23.39 32.35
N ASP A 309 -7.33 -22.15 31.99
CA ASP A 309 -8.33 -21.09 31.79
C ASP A 309 -8.94 -21.13 30.37
N LEU A 310 -8.36 -21.92 29.46
CA LEU A 310 -8.87 -22.12 28.10
C LEU A 310 -9.31 -23.58 27.89
N PRO A 311 -10.51 -23.82 27.34
CA PRO A 311 -10.88 -25.16 26.92
C PRO A 311 -10.06 -25.60 25.71
N GLU A 312 -10.10 -26.90 25.41
CA GLU A 312 -9.54 -27.44 24.17
C GLU A 312 -10.19 -26.80 22.94
N VAL A 313 -9.40 -26.62 21.89
CA VAL A 313 -9.86 -26.21 20.57
C VAL A 313 -10.22 -27.46 19.79
N VAL A 314 -11.51 -27.65 19.54
CA VAL A 314 -12.03 -28.75 18.72
C VAL A 314 -12.48 -28.18 17.38
N ILE A 315 -11.87 -28.66 16.29
CA ILE A 315 -12.24 -28.30 14.91
C ILE A 315 -12.88 -29.50 14.21
N THR A 316 -13.98 -29.26 13.49
CA THR A 316 -14.67 -30.31 12.72
C THR A 316 -14.06 -30.45 11.33
N THR A 317 -14.26 -31.61 10.71
CA THR A 317 -13.90 -31.83 9.30
C THR A 317 -14.63 -30.85 8.39
N ASP A 318 -15.92 -30.59 8.65
CA ASP A 318 -16.71 -29.62 7.88
C ASP A 318 -16.13 -28.22 7.94
N TYR A 319 -15.61 -27.80 9.10
CA TYR A 319 -14.93 -26.52 9.25
C TYR A 319 -13.64 -26.48 8.43
N ILE A 320 -12.83 -27.53 8.48
CA ILE A 320 -11.60 -27.66 7.67
C ILE A 320 -11.92 -27.61 6.18
N ASP A 321 -12.94 -28.35 5.73
CA ASP A 321 -13.34 -28.42 4.33
C ASP A 321 -13.91 -27.09 3.83
N SER A 322 -14.66 -26.38 4.68
CA SER A 322 -15.11 -25.02 4.39
C SER A 322 -13.92 -24.08 4.16
N ILE A 323 -12.89 -24.12 5.01
CA ILE A 323 -11.67 -23.32 4.83
C ILE A 323 -10.92 -23.74 3.56
N ARG A 324 -10.73 -25.05 3.34
CA ARG A 324 -10.04 -25.61 2.18
C ARG A 324 -10.65 -25.11 0.87
N SER A 325 -11.98 -25.04 0.80
CA SER A 325 -12.70 -24.54 -0.38
C SER A 325 -12.48 -23.05 -0.68
N THR A 326 -12.07 -22.27 0.32
CA THR A 326 -11.80 -20.83 0.21
C THR A 326 -10.33 -20.48 0.04
N LEU A 327 -9.42 -21.47 0.06
CA LEU A 327 -7.99 -21.21 -0.11
C LEU A 327 -7.71 -20.67 -1.52
N PRO A 328 -6.91 -19.59 -1.65
CA PRO A 328 -6.47 -19.12 -2.94
C PRO A 328 -5.51 -20.13 -3.58
N GLU A 329 -5.30 -20.01 -4.89
CA GLU A 329 -4.20 -20.70 -5.57
C GLU A 329 -2.86 -20.29 -4.91
N LEU A 330 -2.12 -21.27 -4.40
CA LEU A 330 -0.86 -21.03 -3.69
C LEU A 330 0.26 -20.65 -4.67
N PRO A 331 1.32 -19.95 -4.20
CA PRO A 331 2.43 -19.50 -5.06
C PRO A 331 3.05 -20.64 -5.88
N GLU A 332 3.25 -21.80 -5.27
CA GLU A 332 3.81 -22.97 -5.93
C GLU A 332 2.92 -23.51 -7.04
N MET A 333 1.61 -23.64 -6.79
CA MET A 333 0.64 -24.09 -7.79
C MET A 333 0.62 -23.14 -8.99
N LYS A 334 0.67 -21.84 -8.71
CA LYS A 334 0.74 -20.80 -9.73
C LYS A 334 2.02 -20.89 -10.56
N ARG A 335 3.18 -21.15 -9.93
CA ARG A 335 4.45 -21.37 -10.65
C ARG A 335 4.36 -22.57 -11.59
N ARG A 336 3.84 -23.70 -11.13
CA ARG A 336 3.66 -24.91 -11.97
C ARG A 336 2.71 -24.65 -13.13
N ARG A 337 1.59 -23.95 -12.89
CA ARG A 337 0.67 -23.53 -13.95
C ARG A 337 1.36 -22.65 -15.00
N TYR A 338 2.20 -21.69 -14.60
CA TYR A 338 2.95 -20.85 -15.54
C TYR A 338 4.00 -21.63 -16.34
N GLU A 339 4.66 -22.59 -15.71
CA GLU A 339 5.60 -23.50 -16.37
C GLU A 339 4.88 -24.37 -17.43
N GLU A 340 3.70 -24.91 -17.10
CA GLU A 340 2.85 -25.67 -18.03
C GLU A 340 2.40 -24.84 -19.24
N MET A 341 2.32 -23.51 -19.11
CA MET A 341 2.05 -22.59 -20.22
C MET A 341 3.28 -22.36 -21.14
N GLY A 342 4.41 -23.00 -20.85
CA GLY A 342 5.63 -22.94 -21.67
C GLY A 342 6.52 -21.73 -21.41
N LEU A 343 6.42 -21.14 -20.21
CA LEU A 343 7.34 -20.10 -19.72
C LEU A 343 8.59 -20.74 -19.10
N SER A 344 9.73 -20.06 -19.17
CA SER A 344 10.96 -20.54 -18.52
C SER A 344 10.87 -20.34 -17.01
N MET A 345 11.56 -21.17 -16.22
CA MET A 345 11.54 -21.03 -14.75
C MET A 345 11.99 -19.65 -14.26
N GLN A 346 12.90 -19.00 -15.00
CA GLN A 346 13.31 -17.63 -14.70
C GLN A 346 12.13 -16.64 -14.83
N ASP A 347 11.33 -16.78 -15.87
CA ASP A 347 10.16 -15.93 -16.12
C ASP A 347 9.05 -16.23 -15.11
N VAL A 348 8.85 -17.52 -14.82
CA VAL A 348 7.88 -18.02 -13.83
C VAL A 348 8.16 -17.41 -12.46
N LEU A 349 9.41 -17.46 -11.99
CA LEU A 349 9.81 -16.90 -10.70
C LEU A 349 9.60 -15.39 -10.66
N PHE A 350 9.90 -14.67 -11.74
CA PHE A 350 9.66 -13.23 -11.78
C PHE A 350 8.16 -12.90 -11.66
N LEU A 351 7.31 -13.60 -12.43
CA LEU A 351 5.89 -13.31 -12.51
C LEU A 351 5.11 -13.75 -11.27
N ALA A 352 5.48 -14.88 -10.66
CA ALA A 352 4.73 -15.47 -9.56
C ALA A 352 5.16 -15.00 -8.16
N ASN A 353 6.43 -14.59 -7.99
CA ASN A 353 6.97 -14.25 -6.67
C ASN A 353 6.41 -12.94 -6.09
N ASP A 354 5.90 -12.04 -6.94
CA ASP A 354 5.14 -10.87 -6.51
C ASP A 354 3.64 -11.10 -6.75
N ILE A 355 2.84 -11.06 -5.69
CA ILE A 355 1.40 -11.33 -5.74
C ILE A 355 0.68 -10.38 -6.72
N ASN A 356 1.05 -9.10 -6.73
CA ASN A 356 0.40 -8.08 -7.55
C ASN A 356 0.74 -8.28 -9.02
N VAL A 357 2.02 -8.59 -9.31
CA VAL A 357 2.46 -8.92 -10.67
C VAL A 357 1.75 -10.17 -11.17
N SER A 358 1.63 -11.19 -10.32
CA SER A 358 0.97 -12.44 -10.67
C SER A 358 -0.52 -12.23 -10.99
N MET A 359 -1.22 -11.41 -10.19
CA MET A 359 -2.63 -11.08 -10.41
C MET A 359 -2.83 -10.29 -11.69
N PHE A 360 -1.97 -9.30 -11.94
CA PHE A 360 -2.00 -8.50 -13.17
C PHE A 360 -1.78 -9.36 -14.42
N PHE A 361 -0.83 -10.30 -14.35
CA PHE A 361 -0.54 -11.23 -15.44
C PHE A 361 -1.73 -12.17 -15.69
N ASP A 362 -2.26 -12.82 -14.65
CA ASP A 362 -3.43 -13.70 -14.77
C ASP A 362 -4.63 -12.97 -15.37
N GLU A 363 -4.94 -11.77 -14.90
CA GLU A 363 -6.05 -10.98 -15.44
C GLU A 363 -5.82 -10.63 -16.92
N ALA A 364 -4.59 -10.27 -17.32
CA ALA A 364 -4.27 -9.99 -18.71
C ALA A 364 -4.47 -11.24 -19.61
N LEU A 365 -4.13 -12.43 -19.11
CA LEU A 365 -4.38 -13.69 -19.83
C LEU A 365 -5.89 -13.96 -19.96
N GLU A 366 -6.68 -13.73 -18.91
CA GLU A 366 -8.15 -13.85 -18.97
C GLU A 366 -8.78 -12.91 -20.00
N LYS A 367 -8.18 -11.73 -20.20
CA LYS A 367 -8.60 -10.79 -21.27
C LYS A 367 -8.13 -11.20 -22.68
N GLY A 368 -7.39 -12.30 -22.80
CA GLY A 368 -6.97 -12.89 -24.07
C GLY A 368 -5.57 -12.47 -24.54
N ALA A 369 -4.71 -11.97 -23.65
CA ALA A 369 -3.32 -11.70 -23.98
C ALA A 369 -2.58 -13.02 -24.32
N ASP A 370 -1.65 -12.94 -25.28
CA ASP A 370 -0.75 -14.04 -25.58
C ASP A 370 0.25 -14.24 -24.43
N VAL A 371 0.37 -15.47 -23.92
CA VAL A 371 1.16 -15.80 -22.72
C VAL A 371 2.59 -15.28 -22.81
N LYS A 372 3.30 -15.59 -23.89
CA LYS A 372 4.71 -15.23 -24.05
C LYS A 372 4.87 -13.73 -24.25
N MET A 373 3.96 -13.10 -24.99
CA MET A 373 4.02 -11.65 -25.17
C MET A 373 3.74 -10.91 -23.85
N ALA A 374 2.72 -11.32 -23.10
CA ALA A 374 2.37 -10.73 -21.81
C ALA A 374 3.53 -10.83 -20.81
N ALA A 375 4.14 -12.01 -20.69
CA ALA A 375 5.33 -12.21 -19.86
C ALA A 375 6.46 -11.24 -20.27
N ASN A 376 6.79 -11.18 -21.56
CA ASN A 376 7.86 -10.31 -22.07
C ASN A 376 7.59 -8.81 -21.84
N TRP A 377 6.34 -8.36 -22.03
CA TRP A 377 5.97 -6.97 -21.79
C TRP A 377 6.06 -6.61 -20.31
N ILE A 378 5.59 -7.50 -19.43
CA ILE A 378 5.61 -7.28 -17.98
C ILE A 378 7.06 -7.25 -17.47
N MET A 379 7.87 -8.25 -17.82
CA MET A 379 9.26 -8.38 -17.37
C MET A 379 10.21 -7.36 -17.99
N GLY A 380 9.89 -6.88 -19.19
CA GLY A 380 10.70 -5.93 -19.93
C GLY A 380 10.28 -4.50 -19.64
N ASP A 381 9.33 -4.01 -20.45
CA ASP A 381 9.01 -2.59 -20.50
C ASP A 381 8.21 -2.10 -19.28
N VAL A 382 7.24 -2.89 -18.79
CA VAL A 382 6.49 -2.53 -17.57
C VAL A 382 7.42 -2.55 -16.36
N ALA A 383 8.21 -3.61 -16.15
CA ALA A 383 9.18 -3.67 -15.06
C ALA A 383 10.20 -2.51 -15.10
N ALA A 384 10.67 -2.13 -16.30
CA ALA A 384 11.54 -0.98 -16.46
C ALA A 384 10.85 0.33 -16.07
N TYR A 385 9.58 0.51 -16.46
CA TYR A 385 8.77 1.66 -16.08
C TYR A 385 8.55 1.73 -14.57
N LEU A 386 8.11 0.64 -13.95
CA LEU A 386 7.94 0.51 -12.50
C LEU A 386 9.21 0.89 -11.75
N LYS A 387 10.37 0.41 -12.21
CA LYS A 387 11.66 0.71 -11.61
C LYS A 387 12.07 2.19 -11.75
N ASN A 388 11.86 2.78 -12.92
CA ASN A 388 12.22 4.17 -13.21
C ASN A 388 11.37 5.15 -12.40
N GLU A 389 10.06 4.90 -12.34
CA GLU A 389 9.11 5.73 -11.61
C GLU A 389 8.99 5.36 -10.12
N LYS A 390 9.61 4.24 -9.70
CA LYS A 390 9.55 3.67 -8.34
C LYS A 390 8.12 3.38 -7.89
N LEU A 391 7.34 2.79 -8.80
CA LEU A 391 5.96 2.40 -8.59
C LEU A 391 5.83 0.88 -8.43
N SER A 392 4.75 0.47 -7.76
CA SER A 392 4.21 -0.89 -7.80
C SER A 392 3.27 -1.05 -8.99
N ILE A 393 3.06 -2.29 -9.44
CA ILE A 393 2.16 -2.58 -10.57
C ILE A 393 0.70 -2.21 -10.29
N ASN A 394 0.29 -2.06 -9.02
CA ASN A 394 -1.05 -1.59 -8.67
C ASN A 394 -1.19 -0.05 -8.77
N GLU A 395 -0.08 0.67 -8.90
CA GLU A 395 -0.05 2.14 -8.90
C GLU A 395 0.02 2.71 -10.33
N ILE A 396 0.25 1.86 -11.33
CA ILE A 396 0.28 2.29 -12.72
C ILE A 396 -1.14 2.43 -13.27
N LYS A 397 -1.27 3.30 -14.26
CA LYS A 397 -2.55 3.50 -14.96
C LYS A 397 -2.87 2.39 -15.96
N LEU A 398 -1.84 1.71 -16.47
CA LEU A 398 -2.00 0.63 -17.44
C LEU A 398 -2.76 -0.52 -16.79
N THR A 399 -3.93 -0.85 -17.33
CA THR A 399 -4.76 -1.96 -16.85
C THR A 399 -4.41 -3.27 -17.56
N PRO A 400 -4.75 -4.44 -16.99
CA PRO A 400 -4.57 -5.73 -17.66
C PRO A 400 -5.31 -5.82 -19.00
N GLN A 401 -6.48 -5.19 -19.09
CA GLN A 401 -7.27 -5.11 -20.33
C GLN A 401 -6.54 -4.33 -21.43
N GLU A 402 -6.04 -3.13 -21.10
CA GLU A 402 -5.28 -2.30 -22.04
C GLU A 402 -4.01 -3.02 -22.53
N LEU A 403 -3.32 -3.73 -21.64
CA LEU A 403 -2.16 -4.53 -22.02
C LEU A 403 -2.56 -5.65 -23.00
N ALA A 404 -3.67 -6.35 -22.74
CA ALA A 404 -4.15 -7.40 -23.63
C ALA A 404 -4.52 -6.85 -25.03
N GLU A 405 -5.16 -5.68 -25.08
CA GLU A 405 -5.51 -4.99 -26.34
C GLU A 405 -4.28 -4.51 -27.10
N LEU A 406 -3.27 -3.98 -26.40
CA LEU A 406 -1.99 -3.60 -26.97
C LEU A 406 -1.28 -4.82 -27.59
N ILE A 407 -1.22 -5.93 -26.86
CA ILE A 407 -0.61 -7.19 -27.33
C ILE A 407 -1.36 -7.71 -28.57
N SER A 408 -2.69 -7.69 -28.54
CA SER A 408 -3.53 -8.09 -29.67
C SER A 408 -3.27 -7.22 -30.90
N SER A 409 -3.15 -5.90 -30.72
CA SER A 409 -2.86 -4.95 -31.80
C SER A 409 -1.47 -5.15 -32.41
N ILE A 410 -0.47 -5.47 -31.59
CA ILE A 410 0.89 -5.78 -32.05
C ILE A 410 0.90 -7.12 -32.82
N LYS A 411 0.26 -8.15 -32.27
CA LYS A 411 0.14 -9.46 -32.93
C LYS A 411 -0.62 -9.37 -34.25
N GLY A 412 -1.61 -8.49 -34.32
CA GLY A 412 -2.37 -8.16 -35.53
C GLY A 412 -1.62 -7.29 -36.56
N GLY A 413 -0.41 -6.83 -36.26
CA GLY A 413 0.40 -5.99 -37.14
C GLY A 413 -0.10 -4.55 -37.29
N ILE A 414 -1.04 -4.12 -36.45
CA ILE A 414 -1.62 -2.76 -36.46
C ILE A 414 -0.61 -1.76 -35.89
N ILE A 415 0.11 -2.16 -34.84
CA ILE A 415 1.09 -1.33 -34.13
C ILE A 415 2.44 -2.06 -34.13
N SER A 416 3.52 -1.36 -34.48
CA SER A 416 4.87 -1.92 -34.33
C SER A 416 5.27 -1.96 -32.86
N GLY A 417 6.03 -2.97 -32.45
CA GLY A 417 6.47 -3.11 -31.04
C GLY A 417 7.27 -1.90 -30.51
N LYS A 418 7.82 -1.05 -31.37
CA LYS A 418 8.50 0.19 -30.98
C LYS A 418 7.52 1.27 -30.50
N ILE A 419 6.35 1.37 -31.12
CA ILE A 419 5.31 2.36 -30.77
C ILE A 419 4.63 1.96 -29.45
N GLY A 420 4.42 0.66 -29.22
CA GLY A 420 3.85 0.18 -27.94
C GLY A 420 4.69 0.55 -26.70
N LYS A 421 6.02 0.71 -26.85
CA LYS A 421 6.92 1.09 -25.74
C LYS A 421 6.75 2.54 -25.30
N GLU A 422 6.39 3.44 -26.22
CA GLU A 422 6.12 4.85 -25.91
C GLU A 422 4.77 5.02 -25.20
N GLN A 423 3.85 4.05 -25.34
CA GLN A 423 2.47 4.10 -24.82
C GLN A 423 2.33 3.74 -23.34
N ILE A 424 3.30 3.06 -22.72
CA ILE A 424 3.26 2.71 -21.28
C ILE A 424 3.28 3.96 -20.39
N ALA A 425 3.82 5.08 -20.88
CA ALA A 425 3.94 6.31 -20.10
C ALA A 425 2.65 7.15 -20.02
N ASP A 426 1.69 6.97 -20.95
CA ASP A 426 0.44 7.74 -20.98
C ASP A 426 -0.74 6.98 -21.65
N PRO A 427 -1.55 6.22 -20.88
CA PRO A 427 -2.71 5.49 -21.42
C PRO A 427 -3.78 6.39 -22.04
N THR A 428 -3.89 7.65 -21.60
CA THR A 428 -4.85 8.62 -22.16
C THR A 428 -4.51 9.07 -23.58
N GLU A 429 -3.29 8.84 -24.04
CA GLU A 429 -2.91 9.03 -25.45
C GLU A 429 -3.16 7.76 -26.29
N ILE A 430 -3.37 6.59 -25.67
CA ILE A 430 -3.69 5.35 -26.40
C ILE A 430 -5.06 5.46 -27.08
N GLU A 431 -6.10 5.88 -26.36
CA GLU A 431 -7.44 6.07 -26.93
C GLU A 431 -7.43 7.12 -28.05
N LYS A 432 -6.80 8.28 -27.82
CA LYS A 432 -6.72 9.35 -28.82
C LYS A 432 -5.90 8.97 -30.05
N MET A 433 -4.82 8.22 -29.87
CA MET A 433 -3.96 7.79 -30.98
C MET A 433 -4.62 6.65 -31.77
N ILE A 434 -5.35 5.75 -31.11
CA ILE A 434 -6.18 4.72 -31.78
C ILE A 434 -7.29 5.39 -32.56
N GLU A 435 -8.03 6.33 -31.96
CA GLU A 435 -9.04 7.13 -32.67
C GLU A 435 -8.44 7.86 -33.87
N LYS A 436 -7.30 8.53 -33.69
CA LYS A 436 -6.61 9.25 -34.77
C LYS A 436 -6.12 8.32 -35.88
N VAL A 437 -5.58 7.15 -35.56
CA VAL A 437 -5.17 6.14 -36.56
C VAL A 437 -6.37 5.59 -37.32
N LEU A 438 -7.51 5.39 -36.65
CA LEU A 438 -8.77 4.98 -37.27
C LEU A 438 -9.35 6.08 -38.17
N GLU A 439 -9.25 7.35 -37.76
CA GLU A 439 -9.68 8.52 -38.53
C GLU A 439 -8.78 8.81 -39.74
N GLU A 440 -7.46 8.62 -39.62
CA GLU A 440 -6.50 8.85 -40.71
C GLU A 440 -6.49 7.71 -41.73
N ASN A 441 -7.05 6.55 -41.40
CA ASN A 441 -7.09 5.36 -42.26
C ASN A 441 -8.50 4.79 -42.50
N PRO A 442 -9.48 5.60 -42.93
CA PRO A 442 -10.89 5.19 -43.02
C PRO A 442 -11.11 4.05 -44.01
N LYS A 443 -10.29 3.98 -45.07
CA LYS A 443 -10.35 2.90 -46.08
C LYS A 443 -9.94 1.54 -45.51
N GLN A 444 -9.00 1.50 -44.58
CA GLN A 444 -8.55 0.26 -43.94
C GLN A 444 -9.60 -0.21 -42.92
N VAL A 445 -10.24 0.74 -42.22
CA VAL A 445 -11.38 0.48 -41.33
C VAL A 445 -12.58 -0.07 -42.11
N GLU A 446 -12.89 0.50 -43.28
CA GLU A 446 -13.96 0.00 -44.16
C GLU A 446 -13.63 -1.38 -44.76
N GLN A 447 -12.39 -1.61 -45.17
CA GLN A 447 -11.97 -2.93 -45.69
C GLN A 447 -11.98 -4.00 -44.59
N TYR A 448 -11.62 -3.63 -43.35
CA TYR A 448 -11.76 -4.50 -42.18
C TYR A 448 -13.23 -4.81 -41.87
N ARG A 449 -14.10 -3.79 -41.88
CA ARG A 449 -15.56 -3.94 -41.71
C ARG A 449 -16.20 -4.77 -42.83
N GLY A 450 -15.63 -4.73 -44.04
CA GLY A 450 -16.03 -5.55 -45.19
C GLY A 450 -15.47 -6.98 -45.20
N GLY A 451 -14.83 -7.44 -44.12
CA GLY A 451 -14.38 -8.83 -43.95
C GLY A 451 -13.00 -9.16 -44.51
N LYS A 452 -12.21 -8.19 -44.99
CA LYS A 452 -10.81 -8.43 -45.37
C LYS A 452 -9.91 -8.51 -44.13
N THR A 453 -9.46 -9.72 -43.81
CA THR A 453 -8.61 -10.02 -42.64
C THR A 453 -7.11 -9.80 -42.87
N LYS A 454 -6.69 -9.53 -44.13
CA LYS A 454 -5.34 -9.07 -44.47
C LYS A 454 -5.44 -7.77 -45.26
N LEU A 455 -5.02 -6.67 -44.62
CA LEU A 455 -4.89 -5.37 -45.25
C LEU A 455 -3.41 -5.15 -45.53
N GLN A 456 -3.03 -5.01 -46.81
CA GLN A 456 -1.69 -4.55 -47.16
C GLN A 456 -1.59 -3.07 -46.76
N GLY A 457 -0.67 -2.76 -45.85
CA GLY A 457 -0.36 -1.39 -45.48
C GLY A 457 0.02 -0.59 -46.72
N ASN A 458 -0.55 0.60 -46.88
CA ASN A 458 -0.05 1.55 -47.84
C ASN A 458 1.38 1.94 -47.42
N GLU A 459 2.35 1.39 -48.15
CA GLU A 459 3.74 1.78 -48.12
C GLU A 459 3.88 3.25 -48.54
N GLY A 460 3.91 4.12 -47.54
CA GLY A 460 4.19 5.53 -47.67
C GLY A 460 5.57 5.95 -47.17
N ILE A 461 6.48 5.05 -46.81
CA ILE A 461 7.92 5.34 -46.62
C ILE A 461 8.70 4.12 -47.14
N LYS A 462 9.36 4.27 -48.29
CA LYS A 462 10.30 3.27 -48.85
C LYS A 462 11.51 3.07 -47.93
N ARG A 463 11.82 1.83 -47.55
CA ARG A 463 13.17 1.24 -47.64
C ARG A 463 13.04 -0.25 -47.99
N GLN A 464 13.83 -0.66 -48.98
CA GLN A 464 13.78 -1.92 -49.73
C GLN A 464 14.06 -3.18 -48.87
N GLY A 465 13.40 -4.30 -49.21
CA GLY A 465 13.95 -5.67 -49.04
C GLY A 465 13.06 -6.73 -48.37
N GLU A 466 12.13 -7.33 -49.13
CA GLU A 466 11.76 -8.77 -49.24
C GLU A 466 11.42 -9.69 -48.01
N PRO A 467 10.66 -10.82 -48.18
CA PRO A 467 9.36 -11.01 -47.52
C PRO A 467 9.10 -12.40 -46.83
N SER A 468 7.83 -12.59 -46.39
CA SER A 468 7.10 -13.87 -46.12
C SER A 468 7.27 -14.51 -44.71
N ALA A 469 6.31 -15.21 -44.07
CA ALA A 469 5.16 -15.99 -44.56
C ALA A 469 4.14 -16.34 -43.42
N LEU A 470 2.88 -16.68 -43.78
CA LEU A 470 1.98 -17.73 -43.20
C LEU A 470 1.47 -17.59 -41.72
N GLU A 471 0.27 -17.96 -41.26
CA GLU A 471 -1.02 -18.46 -41.80
C GLU A 471 -2.12 -18.53 -40.68
N GLN A 472 -3.39 -18.38 -41.11
CA GLN A 472 -4.73 -18.81 -40.62
C GLN A 472 -5.01 -19.30 -39.16
N ASP A 473 -6.13 -18.84 -38.54
CA ASP A 473 -7.29 -19.68 -38.12
C ASP A 473 -8.52 -18.83 -37.62
N PRO A 474 -9.79 -19.26 -37.79
CA PRO A 474 -11.03 -18.46 -37.66
C PRO A 474 -11.84 -18.71 -36.38
N LEU A 475 -11.93 -17.70 -35.49
CA LEU A 475 -12.85 -17.71 -34.34
C LEU A 475 -13.58 -16.36 -34.16
N ARG A 476 -13.80 -15.63 -35.26
CA ARG A 476 -14.05 -14.18 -35.25
C ARG A 476 -15.50 -13.70 -35.19
N GLU A 477 -16.50 -14.55 -34.98
CA GLU A 477 -17.90 -14.14 -35.25
C GLU A 477 -18.82 -13.86 -34.05
N ILE A 478 -18.35 -13.91 -32.79
CA ILE A 478 -19.28 -13.77 -31.63
C ILE A 478 -18.97 -12.60 -30.67
N LYS A 479 -17.81 -11.93 -30.74
CA LYS A 479 -17.44 -10.92 -29.71
C LYS A 479 -17.71 -9.45 -30.04
N CYS A 480 -17.95 -9.05 -31.29
CA CYS A 480 -18.13 -7.63 -31.63
C CYS A 480 -19.56 -7.09 -31.45
N GLN A 481 -20.59 -7.94 -31.46
CA GLN A 481 -21.98 -7.45 -31.34
C GLN A 481 -22.38 -7.08 -29.90
N LYS A 482 -21.70 -7.61 -28.88
CA LYS A 482 -22.07 -7.40 -27.45
C LYS A 482 -21.49 -6.15 -26.80
N LEU A 483 -20.49 -5.51 -27.43
CA LEU A 483 -19.82 -4.31 -26.89
C LEU A 483 -20.58 -3.00 -27.19
N ILE A 484 -21.48 -3.00 -28.17
CA ILE A 484 -22.20 -1.78 -28.58
C ILE A 484 -23.54 -1.60 -27.85
N THR A 485 -24.07 -2.64 -27.18
CA THR A 485 -25.42 -2.59 -26.59
C THR A 485 -25.47 -2.40 -25.07
N LEU A 486 -24.34 -2.37 -24.35
CA LEU A 486 -24.33 -2.39 -22.87
C LEU A 486 -23.76 -1.14 -22.17
N LYS A 487 -23.42 -0.05 -22.88
CA LYS A 487 -22.86 1.18 -22.26
C LYS A 487 -23.49 2.50 -22.70
N VAL A 488 -24.74 2.50 -23.17
CA VAL A 488 -25.50 3.74 -23.34
C VAL A 488 -26.67 3.69 -22.35
N ILE A 489 -26.85 4.77 -21.57
CA ILE A 489 -27.71 4.93 -20.38
C ILE A 489 -26.90 4.65 -19.08
N PRO A 490 -26.18 5.63 -18.47
CA PRO A 490 -26.60 7.02 -18.18
C PRO A 490 -25.45 8.06 -18.27
N VAL A 491 -24.80 8.23 -19.43
CA VAL A 491 -23.76 9.27 -19.64
C VAL A 491 -24.36 10.58 -20.18
N VAL A 492 -25.55 10.50 -20.79
CA VAL A 492 -26.22 11.64 -21.44
C VAL A 492 -26.66 12.71 -20.42
N THR A 493 -26.99 12.32 -19.19
CA THR A 493 -27.40 13.28 -18.13
C THR A 493 -26.23 14.12 -17.59
N LEU A 494 -25.01 13.57 -17.61
CA LEU A 494 -23.80 14.27 -17.12
C LEU A 494 -23.22 15.23 -18.17
N TYR A 495 -23.27 14.86 -19.45
CA TYR A 495 -22.83 15.72 -20.54
C TYR A 495 -23.77 16.92 -20.78
N SER A 496 -25.09 16.74 -20.64
CA SER A 496 -26.02 17.88 -20.67
C SER A 496 -25.82 18.85 -19.50
N PHE A 497 -25.33 18.38 -18.35
CA PHE A 497 -25.05 19.22 -17.18
C PHE A 497 -23.77 20.05 -17.34
N ALA A 498 -22.71 19.46 -17.91
CA ALA A 498 -21.48 20.19 -18.26
C ALA A 498 -21.74 21.28 -19.31
N PHE A 499 -22.63 21.02 -20.27
CA PHE A 499 -23.03 21.99 -21.29
C PHE A 499 -23.86 23.16 -20.72
N THR A 500 -24.69 22.89 -19.70
CA THR A 500 -25.49 23.94 -19.03
C THR A 500 -24.61 24.91 -18.24
N LEU A 501 -23.51 24.42 -17.64
CA LEU A 501 -22.50 25.24 -16.96
C LEU A 501 -21.67 26.10 -17.94
N ASP A 502 -21.41 25.59 -19.15
CA ASP A 502 -20.70 26.34 -20.20
C ASP A 502 -21.54 27.53 -20.71
N CYS A 503 -22.87 27.36 -20.79
CA CYS A 503 -23.78 28.43 -21.21
C CYS A 503 -23.93 29.58 -20.20
N MET A 504 -23.60 29.38 -18.91
CA MET A 504 -23.72 30.42 -17.87
C MET A 504 -22.46 31.31 -17.74
N SER A 505 -21.39 30.99 -18.47
CA SER A 505 -20.11 31.71 -18.39
C SER A 505 -19.93 32.79 -19.47
N LEU A 506 -20.94 32.97 -20.35
CA LEU A 506 -20.97 34.00 -21.39
C LEU A 506 -22.09 34.99 -21.07
N GLU A 507 -21.74 36.04 -20.33
CA GLU A 507 -22.29 37.42 -20.35
C GLU A 507 -22.35 38.05 -18.94
N GLY A 508 -21.54 39.08 -18.74
CA GLY A 508 -21.58 39.93 -17.55
C GLY A 508 -20.36 40.86 -17.45
N PRO A 509 -20.46 42.13 -17.89
CA PRO A 509 -19.39 43.09 -17.76
C PRO A 509 -19.42 43.63 -16.33
N ASN A 510 -18.55 43.15 -15.45
CA ASN A 510 -17.98 43.88 -14.30
C ASN A 510 -17.14 42.92 -13.45
N GLY A 511 -15.87 43.27 -13.26
CA GLY A 511 -14.86 42.43 -12.62
C GLY A 511 -15.27 41.88 -11.26
N PHE A 512 -15.24 40.56 -11.15
CA PHE A 512 -15.20 39.80 -9.90
C PHE A 512 -13.99 38.86 -9.94
N PRO A 513 -13.40 38.48 -8.79
CA PRO A 513 -12.23 37.60 -8.75
C PRO A 513 -12.60 36.20 -9.27
N ASP A 514 -11.75 35.67 -10.16
CA ASP A 514 -11.85 34.35 -10.79
C ASP A 514 -12.17 33.24 -9.77
N VAL A 515 -13.34 32.63 -9.90
CA VAL A 515 -13.59 31.30 -9.32
C VAL A 515 -12.88 30.30 -10.25
N PRO A 516 -11.94 29.47 -9.79
CA PRO A 516 -11.16 28.64 -10.71
C PRO A 516 -12.02 27.49 -11.27
N HIS A 517 -12.49 27.67 -12.51
CA HIS A 517 -13.15 26.70 -13.41
C HIS A 517 -12.53 25.28 -13.33
N ASN A 518 -11.20 25.19 -13.15
CA ASN A 518 -10.46 23.94 -13.06
C ASN A 518 -10.76 23.05 -11.83
N SER A 519 -11.31 23.60 -10.74
CA SER A 519 -11.56 22.81 -9.52
C SER A 519 -12.84 21.96 -9.64
N TYR A 520 -13.83 22.45 -10.39
CA TYR A 520 -15.13 21.80 -10.59
C TYR A 520 -15.06 20.64 -11.59
N LEU A 521 -14.46 20.88 -12.75
CA LEU A 521 -14.19 19.83 -13.73
C LEU A 521 -13.30 18.73 -13.15
N SER A 522 -12.29 19.10 -12.34
CA SER A 522 -11.47 18.11 -11.63
C SER A 522 -12.29 17.25 -10.66
N LEU A 523 -13.25 17.81 -9.94
CA LEU A 523 -14.09 17.06 -9.01
C LEU A 523 -14.99 16.07 -9.75
N VAL A 524 -15.66 16.53 -10.81
CA VAL A 524 -16.56 15.70 -11.63
C VAL A 524 -15.79 14.57 -12.32
N VAL A 525 -14.63 14.86 -12.91
CA VAL A 525 -13.77 13.85 -13.54
C VAL A 525 -13.23 12.85 -12.51
N ASN A 526 -12.78 13.32 -11.34
CA ASN A 526 -12.30 12.42 -10.28
C ASN A 526 -13.41 11.54 -9.72
N LEU A 527 -14.66 12.02 -9.67
CA LEU A 527 -15.80 11.26 -9.15
C LEU A 527 -16.40 10.29 -10.16
N ILE A 528 -16.34 10.60 -11.46
CA ILE A 528 -16.62 9.61 -12.53
C ILE A 528 -15.64 8.44 -12.40
N ASN A 529 -14.36 8.71 -12.14
CA ASN A 529 -13.33 7.69 -11.93
C ASN A 529 -13.49 6.93 -10.59
N MET A 530 -14.24 7.45 -9.61
CA MET A 530 -14.50 6.77 -8.34
C MET A 530 -15.59 5.69 -8.45
N ARG A 531 -16.52 5.77 -9.41
CA ARG A 531 -17.58 4.77 -9.60
C ARG A 531 -17.04 3.36 -9.93
N GLU A 532 -15.80 3.27 -10.40
CA GLU A 532 -15.10 2.03 -10.73
C GLU A 532 -14.22 1.49 -9.59
N ARG A 533 -14.09 2.22 -8.47
CA ARG A 533 -13.28 1.81 -7.30
C ARG A 533 -14.18 1.33 -6.16
N LYS A 534 -13.96 0.10 -5.66
CA LYS A 534 -14.58 -0.33 -4.39
C LYS A 534 -14.07 0.57 -3.25
N PRO A 535 -14.92 0.98 -2.30
CA PRO A 535 -14.48 1.77 -1.15
C PRO A 535 -13.44 0.98 -0.35
N GLN A 536 -12.26 1.56 -0.17
CA GLN A 536 -11.25 1.02 0.75
C GLN A 536 -11.71 1.28 2.19
N SER A 537 -11.46 0.32 3.07
CA SER A 537 -11.86 0.29 4.49
C SER A 537 -11.71 1.64 5.20
N SER A 538 -12.75 2.03 5.96
CA SER A 538 -12.82 3.29 6.71
C SER A 538 -11.61 3.53 7.62
N ILE A 539 -11.00 4.71 7.54
CA ILE A 539 -9.78 5.08 8.30
C ILE A 539 -10.07 5.32 9.79
N PHE A 540 -11.30 5.66 10.16
CA PHE A 540 -11.70 5.90 11.54
C PHE A 540 -12.43 4.69 12.10
N GLY A 541 -11.72 3.60 12.40
CA GLY A 541 -12.06 2.58 13.42
C GLY A 541 -13.51 2.09 13.60
N PHE A 542 -14.43 2.33 12.68
CA PHE A 542 -15.83 1.96 12.73
C PHE A 542 -16.04 0.95 11.61
N SER A 543 -15.88 -0.32 11.95
CA SER A 543 -15.99 -1.45 11.03
C SER A 543 -17.29 -1.38 10.22
N ALA A 544 -17.17 -1.26 8.90
CA ALA A 544 -18.20 -1.71 7.98
C ALA A 544 -18.28 -3.23 8.09
N TYR A 545 -19.34 -3.73 8.69
CA TYR A 545 -19.69 -5.15 8.57
C TYR A 545 -20.12 -5.40 7.13
N SER A 546 -19.60 -6.46 6.50
CA SER A 546 -20.20 -7.06 5.32
C SER A 546 -21.51 -7.71 5.74
N VAL A 547 -22.64 -7.05 5.47
CA VAL A 547 -23.98 -7.61 5.68
C VAL A 547 -24.41 -8.27 4.36
N ASP A 548 -23.84 -9.43 4.07
CA ASP A 548 -24.50 -10.43 3.21
C ASP A 548 -24.99 -11.64 4.02
N ASP A 549 -24.60 -11.74 5.29
CA ASP A 549 -25.17 -12.65 6.28
C ASP A 549 -25.69 -11.81 7.44
N MET A 550 -27.02 -11.67 7.57
CA MET A 550 -27.81 -11.33 8.78
C MET A 550 -29.10 -10.59 8.38
N ASP A 551 -30.03 -11.30 7.75
CA ASP A 551 -31.44 -10.95 7.88
C ASP A 551 -31.86 -11.15 9.34
N GLY A 552 -31.83 -10.09 10.16
CA GLY A 552 -32.61 -10.11 11.41
C GLY A 552 -32.06 -9.49 12.69
N VAL A 553 -31.16 -8.50 12.69
CA VAL A 553 -30.90 -7.70 13.90
C VAL A 553 -30.85 -6.19 13.61
N THR A 554 -31.93 -5.51 13.96
CA THR A 554 -32.15 -4.06 13.90
C THR A 554 -31.42 -3.29 15.01
N GLY A 555 -30.93 -2.06 14.76
CA GLY A 555 -31.06 -1.00 15.79
C GLY A 555 -30.07 0.16 15.90
N THR A 556 -28.96 0.28 15.16
CA THR A 556 -28.06 1.43 15.31
C THR A 556 -28.46 2.59 14.38
N ALA A 557 -28.66 3.79 14.93
CA ALA A 557 -28.90 4.99 14.14
C ALA A 557 -27.73 5.26 13.17
N PRO A 558 -27.99 5.72 11.93
CA PRO A 558 -26.94 5.98 10.94
C PRO A 558 -25.98 7.07 11.44
N ARG A 559 -24.67 6.90 11.21
CA ARG A 559 -23.71 7.93 11.60
C ARG A 559 -23.90 9.17 10.73
N LYS A 560 -23.77 10.35 11.32
CA LYS A 560 -23.90 11.63 10.63
C LYS A 560 -22.52 12.23 10.39
N ILE A 561 -22.15 12.30 9.11
CA ILE A 561 -20.89 12.89 8.65
C ILE A 561 -21.21 14.26 8.07
N MET A 562 -20.62 15.33 8.60
CA MET A 562 -20.83 16.68 8.11
C MET A 562 -19.59 17.24 7.44
N VAL A 563 -19.75 17.77 6.23
CA VAL A 563 -18.69 18.45 5.48
C VAL A 563 -19.04 19.92 5.35
N VAL A 564 -18.10 20.82 5.69
CA VAL A 564 -18.27 22.25 5.40
C VAL A 564 -18.01 22.50 3.92
N ALA A 565 -19.10 22.67 3.17
CA ALA A 565 -19.13 22.79 1.72
C ALA A 565 -19.22 24.27 1.29
N ASP A 566 -18.08 24.81 0.88
CA ASP A 566 -17.97 26.15 0.26
C ASP A 566 -17.33 26.02 -1.13
N PRO A 567 -17.46 27.02 -2.03
CA PRO A 567 -16.86 27.02 -3.38
C PRO A 567 -15.31 26.98 -3.43
N GLY A 568 -14.63 26.73 -2.30
CA GLY A 568 -13.18 26.71 -2.18
C GLY A 568 -12.56 25.37 -2.53
N ARG A 569 -11.33 25.40 -3.04
CA ARG A 569 -10.56 24.21 -3.42
C ARG A 569 -10.35 23.26 -2.24
N GLU A 570 -10.28 23.79 -1.03
CA GLU A 570 -10.09 23.06 0.20
C GLU A 570 -11.34 22.25 0.58
N SER A 571 -12.53 22.84 0.45
CA SER A 571 -13.80 22.14 0.68
C SER A 571 -14.04 21.04 -0.34
N VAL A 572 -13.65 21.26 -1.60
CA VAL A 572 -13.66 20.24 -2.66
C VAL A 572 -12.77 19.06 -2.29
N GLY A 573 -11.54 19.31 -1.85
CA GLY A 573 -10.62 18.25 -1.41
C GLY A 573 -11.09 17.49 -0.18
N ALA A 574 -11.78 18.16 0.75
CA ALA A 574 -12.43 17.54 1.90
C ALA A 574 -13.58 16.62 1.46
N LEU A 575 -14.44 17.09 0.55
CA LEU A 575 -15.56 16.30 0.03
C LEU A 575 -15.09 15.06 -0.73
N GLU A 576 -14.08 15.19 -1.58
CA GLU A 576 -13.47 14.05 -2.28
C GLU A 576 -12.95 13.00 -1.29
N TRP A 577 -12.23 13.42 -0.24
CA TRP A 577 -11.70 12.52 0.75
C TRP A 577 -12.81 11.80 1.53
N VAL A 578 -13.89 12.51 1.88
CA VAL A 578 -15.03 11.93 2.58
C VAL A 578 -15.71 10.83 1.76
N LEU A 579 -15.96 11.09 0.48
CA LEU A 579 -16.60 10.14 -0.43
C LEU A 579 -15.73 8.91 -0.73
N SER A 580 -14.40 9.03 -0.62
CA SER A 580 -13.46 7.94 -0.92
C SER A 580 -13.00 7.16 0.31
N HIS A 581 -12.99 7.74 1.51
CA HIS A 581 -12.33 7.15 2.69
C HIS A 581 -13.15 7.15 3.99
N ALA A 582 -14.25 7.91 4.08
CA ALA A 582 -14.95 8.13 5.35
C ALA A 582 -16.40 7.60 5.40
N VAL A 583 -17.14 7.72 4.30
CA VAL A 583 -18.59 7.42 4.24
C VAL A 583 -18.84 5.95 3.93
N LEU A 584 -19.81 5.34 4.62
CA LEU A 584 -20.32 3.98 4.39
C LEU A 584 -21.76 3.99 3.88
N GLU A 585 -22.25 2.87 3.32
CA GLU A 585 -23.57 2.76 2.68
C GLU A 585 -24.76 3.19 3.55
N HIS A 586 -24.64 3.08 4.88
CA HIS A 586 -25.71 3.43 5.82
C HIS A 586 -25.51 4.79 6.51
N ASP A 587 -24.48 5.55 6.16
CA ASP A 587 -24.22 6.88 6.76
C ASP A 587 -25.15 7.96 6.17
N GLU A 588 -25.38 9.03 6.93
CA GLU A 588 -26.01 10.27 6.47
C GLU A 588 -24.91 11.34 6.26
N LEU A 589 -24.71 11.76 5.00
CA LEU A 589 -23.77 12.81 4.62
C LEU A 589 -24.47 14.16 4.58
N ILE A 590 -23.99 15.12 5.38
CA ILE A 590 -24.55 16.47 5.52
C ILE A 590 -23.57 17.49 4.92
N LEU A 591 -24.01 18.20 3.89
CA LEU A 591 -23.27 19.31 3.29
C LEU A 591 -23.71 20.61 3.97
N LEU A 592 -22.85 21.18 4.81
CA LEU A 592 -23.11 22.42 5.54
C LEU A 592 -22.53 23.62 4.79
N HIS A 593 -23.38 24.60 4.48
CA HIS A 593 -22.95 25.92 4.01
C HIS A 593 -23.20 26.99 5.07
N VAL A 594 -22.23 27.88 5.26
CA VAL A 594 -22.30 28.96 6.24
C VAL A 594 -22.18 30.32 5.54
N GLU A 595 -23.29 31.03 5.45
CA GLU A 595 -23.40 32.35 4.84
C GLU A 595 -22.93 33.44 5.82
N HIS A 596 -22.01 34.31 5.37
CA HIS A 596 -21.56 35.45 6.16
C HIS A 596 -22.52 36.63 6.02
N SER A 597 -23.23 36.98 7.10
CA SER A 597 -24.20 38.10 7.10
C SER A 597 -23.57 39.50 7.14
N ALA A 598 -22.24 39.62 7.26
CA ALA A 598 -21.59 40.92 7.45
C ALA A 598 -20.21 41.01 6.76
N SER A 599 -20.19 41.40 5.49
CA SER A 599 -18.97 41.93 4.85
C SER A 599 -19.20 42.81 3.62
N TRP A 600 -20.44 42.96 3.14
CA TRP A 600 -20.69 43.77 1.95
C TRP A 600 -20.85 45.27 2.28
N LEU A 601 -21.65 45.61 3.30
CA LEU A 601 -21.90 47.01 3.69
C LEU A 601 -20.66 47.70 4.30
N SER A 602 -19.81 46.96 5.01
CA SER A 602 -18.59 47.49 5.65
C SER A 602 -17.45 47.79 4.67
N LEU A 603 -17.43 47.13 3.50
CA LEU A 603 -16.48 47.42 2.41
C LEU A 603 -16.88 48.65 1.58
N LEU A 604 -18.18 48.95 1.48
CA LEU A 604 -18.70 50.15 0.83
C LEU A 604 -18.62 51.42 1.70
N LEU A 605 -18.66 51.30 3.03
CA LEU A 605 -18.71 52.43 3.97
C LEU A 605 -17.34 52.99 4.41
N LYS A 606 -16.21 52.46 3.92
CA LYS A 606 -14.84 52.91 4.29
C LYS A 606 -14.23 53.99 3.38
N ARG A 607 -15.03 54.77 2.65
CA ARG A 607 -14.53 55.96 1.93
C ARG A 607 -15.16 57.25 2.48
N PRO A 608 -14.38 58.25 2.93
CA PRO A 608 -14.93 59.52 3.39
C PRO A 608 -15.31 60.42 2.20
N HIS A 609 -16.64 60.60 2.00
CA HIS A 609 -17.46 61.69 1.39
C HIS A 609 -17.04 62.46 0.10
N PRO A 610 -17.96 63.20 -0.59
CA PRO A 610 -19.45 63.11 -0.67
C PRO A 610 -19.97 63.05 -2.15
N SER A 611 -21.10 62.40 -2.47
CA SER A 611 -22.43 63.01 -2.68
C SER A 611 -23.37 61.97 -3.33
N PRO A 612 -24.71 62.09 -3.22
CA PRO A 612 -25.63 60.97 -3.24
C PRO A 612 -26.29 60.73 -4.60
N THR A 613 -26.29 59.48 -5.07
CA THR A 613 -27.34 58.94 -5.94
C THR A 613 -27.60 57.50 -5.54
N LEU A 614 -28.65 57.31 -4.74
CA LEU A 614 -29.18 55.99 -4.39
C LEU A 614 -29.86 55.41 -5.64
N THR A 615 -29.34 54.33 -6.19
CA THR A 615 -30.09 53.46 -7.11
C THR A 615 -29.80 51.98 -6.80
N THR A 616 -30.86 51.31 -6.32
CA THR A 616 -31.37 49.92 -6.55
C THR A 616 -30.46 48.75 -6.98
N SER A 617 -29.15 48.89 -7.17
CA SER A 617 -28.26 47.85 -7.70
C SER A 617 -27.68 46.89 -6.64
N THR A 618 -27.76 47.23 -5.35
CA THR A 618 -27.13 46.47 -4.27
C THR A 618 -27.92 45.24 -3.83
N SER A 619 -29.24 45.17 -4.09
CA SER A 619 -30.06 43.98 -3.76
C SER A 619 -29.94 42.87 -4.82
N ALA A 620 -29.84 43.23 -6.11
CA ALA A 620 -29.75 42.25 -7.20
C ALA A 620 -28.44 41.43 -7.17
N ALA A 621 -27.31 42.07 -6.84
CA ALA A 621 -26.02 41.39 -6.74
C ALA A 621 -25.96 40.38 -5.58
N ALA A 622 -26.55 40.72 -4.43
CA ALA A 622 -26.62 39.81 -3.27
C ALA A 622 -27.52 38.60 -3.56
N VAL A 623 -28.66 38.83 -4.24
CA VAL A 623 -29.57 37.76 -4.68
C VAL A 623 -28.90 36.84 -5.71
N ALA A 624 -28.15 37.38 -6.67
CA ALA A 624 -27.43 36.60 -7.68
C ALA A 624 -26.29 35.74 -7.08
N VAL A 625 -25.60 36.23 -6.05
CA VAL A 625 -24.54 35.48 -5.36
C VAL A 625 -25.13 34.36 -4.49
N SER A 626 -26.24 34.59 -3.80
CA SER A 626 -26.94 33.53 -3.05
C SER A 626 -27.48 32.44 -4.00
N ALA A 627 -28.04 32.82 -5.16
CA ALA A 627 -28.50 31.88 -6.18
C ALA A 627 -27.37 30.96 -6.71
N ARG A 628 -26.16 31.50 -6.93
CA ARG A 628 -25.00 30.69 -7.37
C ARG A 628 -24.47 29.72 -6.31
N HIS A 629 -24.55 30.09 -5.02
CA HIS A 629 -24.19 29.17 -3.92
C HIS A 629 -25.25 28.06 -3.74
N LEU A 630 -26.51 28.37 -4.02
CA LEU A 630 -27.61 27.41 -4.09
C LEU A 630 -27.36 26.35 -5.17
N GLU A 631 -27.07 26.81 -6.40
CA GLU A 631 -26.73 25.92 -7.52
C GLU A 631 -25.50 25.06 -7.23
N PHE A 632 -24.51 25.61 -6.52
CA PHE A 632 -23.32 24.87 -6.08
C PHE A 632 -23.67 23.71 -5.13
N LEU A 633 -24.46 23.95 -4.09
CA LEU A 633 -24.78 22.90 -3.11
C LEU A 633 -25.68 21.82 -3.69
N ASP A 634 -26.63 22.20 -4.54
CA ASP A 634 -27.49 21.24 -5.25
C ASP A 634 -26.68 20.40 -6.25
N ALA A 635 -25.71 21.01 -6.94
CA ALA A 635 -24.76 20.27 -7.78
C ALA A 635 -23.90 19.31 -6.95
N MET A 636 -23.37 19.74 -5.80
CA MET A 636 -22.56 18.87 -4.93
C MET A 636 -23.37 17.71 -4.36
N LYS A 637 -24.63 17.94 -4.00
CA LYS A 637 -25.53 16.90 -3.55
C LYS A 637 -25.76 15.85 -4.64
N ASN A 638 -26.12 16.27 -5.86
CA ASN A 638 -26.31 15.36 -6.99
C ASN A 638 -25.05 14.53 -7.26
N VAL A 639 -23.89 15.19 -7.19
CA VAL A 639 -22.58 14.54 -7.36
C VAL A 639 -22.33 13.47 -6.28
N CYS A 640 -22.65 13.77 -5.00
CA CYS A 640 -22.53 12.79 -3.92
C CYS A 640 -23.49 11.61 -4.08
N GLU A 641 -24.74 11.87 -4.48
CA GLU A 641 -25.76 10.83 -4.70
C GLU A 641 -25.41 9.93 -5.89
N VAL A 642 -24.76 10.47 -6.93
CA VAL A 642 -24.26 9.68 -8.06
C VAL A 642 -23.03 8.85 -7.66
N ALA A 643 -22.12 9.42 -6.87
CA ALA A 643 -20.90 8.75 -6.43
C ALA A 643 -21.16 7.64 -5.40
N GLN A 644 -22.13 7.85 -4.50
CA GLN A 644 -22.50 6.92 -3.43
C GLN A 644 -24.04 6.76 -3.34
N PRO A 645 -24.67 5.96 -4.23
CA PRO A 645 -26.14 5.91 -4.37
C PRO A 645 -26.90 5.43 -3.14
N LYS A 646 -26.23 4.71 -2.23
CA LYS A 646 -26.84 4.17 -1.01
C LYS A 646 -26.76 5.15 0.17
N VAL A 647 -25.90 6.17 0.10
CA VAL A 647 -25.69 7.16 1.16
C VAL A 647 -26.78 8.22 1.09
N LYS A 648 -27.37 8.54 2.24
CA LYS A 648 -28.35 9.64 2.32
C LYS A 648 -27.63 10.98 2.36
N VAL A 649 -27.83 11.83 1.36
CA VAL A 649 -27.20 13.16 1.28
C VAL A 649 -28.20 14.27 1.64
N ARG A 650 -27.84 15.14 2.58
CA ARG A 650 -28.65 16.27 3.06
C ARG A 650 -27.85 17.58 2.96
N ILE A 651 -28.54 18.68 2.64
CA ILE A 651 -27.95 20.03 2.65
C ILE A 651 -28.45 20.77 3.88
N GLU A 652 -27.54 21.44 4.59
CA GLU A 652 -27.83 22.31 5.73
C GLU A 652 -27.25 23.70 5.49
N ARG A 653 -27.99 24.73 5.91
CA ARG A 653 -27.62 26.12 5.69
C ARG A 653 -27.71 26.90 6.98
N MET A 654 -26.75 27.79 7.19
CA MET A 654 -26.75 28.68 8.34
C MET A 654 -26.27 30.07 7.97
N GLU A 655 -26.96 31.08 8.47
CA GLU A 655 -26.49 32.45 8.45
C GLU A 655 -25.73 32.74 9.75
N THR A 656 -24.58 33.42 9.64
CA THR A 656 -23.76 33.71 10.83
C THR A 656 -24.40 34.73 11.78
N GLY A 657 -25.30 35.58 11.31
CA GLY A 657 -25.98 36.59 12.14
C GLY A 657 -25.01 37.49 12.94
N GLY A 658 -23.78 37.69 12.45
CA GLY A 658 -22.70 38.40 13.16
C GLY A 658 -21.86 37.57 14.13
N LYS A 659 -22.11 36.26 14.29
CA LYS A 659 -21.27 35.31 15.05
C LYS A 659 -20.12 34.77 14.20
N GLU A 660 -19.05 34.30 14.83
CA GLU A 660 -17.94 33.65 14.11
C GLU A 660 -18.37 32.34 13.43
N LYS A 661 -17.90 32.10 12.20
CA LYS A 661 -18.20 30.91 11.39
C LYS A 661 -17.94 29.60 12.14
N SER A 662 -16.81 29.52 12.86
CA SER A 662 -16.44 28.38 13.70
C SER A 662 -17.48 28.07 14.78
N SER A 663 -18.00 29.10 15.46
CA SER A 663 -19.01 28.96 16.51
C SER A 663 -20.32 28.40 15.97
N MET A 664 -20.72 28.81 14.77
CA MET A 664 -21.93 28.33 14.12
C MET A 664 -21.81 26.87 13.67
N VAL A 665 -20.67 26.49 13.09
CA VAL A 665 -20.41 25.09 12.70
C VAL A 665 -20.44 24.17 13.92
N MET A 666 -19.85 24.58 15.06
CA MET A 666 -19.91 23.78 16.29
C MET A 666 -21.33 23.64 16.82
N LEU A 667 -22.11 24.72 16.83
CA LEU A 667 -23.52 24.67 17.26
C LEU A 667 -24.32 23.70 16.39
N GLN A 668 -24.09 23.69 15.07
CA GLN A 668 -24.77 22.78 14.17
C GLN A 668 -24.35 21.32 14.38
N CYS A 669 -23.07 21.08 14.70
CA CYS A 669 -22.61 19.74 15.08
C CYS A 669 -23.40 19.20 16.27
N GLU A 670 -23.66 20.05 17.27
CA GLU A 670 -24.42 19.67 18.46
C GLU A 670 -25.92 19.46 18.14
N ILE A 671 -26.54 20.39 17.41
CA ILE A 671 -27.96 20.32 17.04
C ILE A 671 -28.27 19.05 16.24
N LEU A 672 -27.41 18.71 15.28
CA LEU A 672 -27.62 17.56 14.40
C LEU A 672 -27.06 16.26 14.97
N SER A 673 -26.34 16.30 16.09
CA SER A 673 -25.61 15.17 16.68
C SER A 673 -24.66 14.54 15.66
N ILE A 674 -23.74 15.35 15.14
CA ILE A 674 -22.73 14.95 14.15
C ILE A 674 -21.66 14.07 14.81
N ASP A 675 -21.32 12.95 14.18
CA ASP A 675 -20.28 12.02 14.64
C ASP A 675 -18.88 12.40 14.12
N LEU A 676 -18.83 12.83 12.86
CA LEU A 676 -17.61 13.23 12.15
C LEU A 676 -17.81 14.55 11.40
N LEU A 677 -17.07 15.57 11.81
CA LEU A 677 -16.94 16.86 11.12
C LEU A 677 -15.69 16.85 10.24
N VAL A 678 -15.84 17.16 8.95
CA VAL A 678 -14.73 17.26 8.00
C VAL A 678 -14.66 18.65 7.40
N ILE A 679 -13.47 19.24 7.42
CA ILE A 679 -13.23 20.61 6.98
C ILE A 679 -12.02 20.68 6.06
N GLY A 680 -12.12 21.46 4.99
CA GLY A 680 -10.98 21.76 4.13
C GLY A 680 -9.98 22.67 4.83
N GLN A 681 -8.69 22.29 4.81
CA GLN A 681 -7.62 23.06 5.46
C GLN A 681 -6.64 23.66 4.45
N ARG A 682 -6.28 24.93 4.67
CA ARG A 682 -5.29 25.66 3.87
C ARG A 682 -3.85 25.27 4.23
N ARG A 683 -2.93 25.47 3.28
CA ARG A 683 -1.50 25.33 3.53
C ARG A 683 -1.04 26.44 4.47
N SER A 684 -0.63 26.10 5.69
CA SER A 684 0.06 27.06 6.57
C SER A 684 1.33 27.57 5.87
N LEU A 685 1.38 28.88 5.60
CA LEU A 685 2.60 29.58 5.21
C LEU A 685 3.39 29.86 6.49
N SER A 686 4.23 28.92 6.92
CA SER A 686 5.27 29.24 7.89
C SER A 686 6.54 28.40 7.69
N THR A 687 7.67 29.11 7.74
CA THR A 687 9.08 28.64 7.69
C THR A 687 9.68 28.23 6.35
N ALA A 688 9.50 29.06 5.32
CA ALA A 688 10.54 29.27 4.32
C ALA A 688 10.52 30.74 3.92
N ILE A 689 11.67 31.41 4.04
CA ILE A 689 11.95 32.81 3.63
C ILE A 689 11.65 33.86 4.71
N LEU A 690 12.71 34.23 5.45
CA LEU A 690 13.10 35.56 5.96
C LEU A 690 13.64 35.49 7.40
N GLY A 691 14.96 35.56 7.52
CA GLY A 691 15.58 36.09 8.72
C GLY A 691 15.29 37.57 8.84
N TYR A 692 14.69 38.00 9.96
CA TYR A 692 14.87 39.35 10.47
C TYR A 692 14.59 39.41 11.99
N ARG A 693 15.24 40.38 12.61
CA ARG A 693 15.54 40.55 14.05
C ARG A 693 14.34 40.62 14.99
N ARG A 694 14.63 40.28 16.26
CA ARG A 694 13.92 40.70 17.48
C ARG A 694 13.69 42.22 17.50
N SER A 695 12.43 42.65 17.72
CA SER A 695 12.01 43.69 18.69
C SER A 695 10.55 44.09 18.46
N GLY A 696 9.73 44.10 19.51
CA GLY A 696 8.43 44.80 19.56
C GLY A 696 7.21 43.93 19.25
N GLY A 697 6.24 43.90 20.18
CA GLY A 697 5.08 43.02 20.17
C GLY A 697 4.13 43.21 18.98
N MET A 698 3.69 42.08 18.42
CA MET A 698 2.53 41.96 17.53
C MET A 698 1.35 41.36 18.32
N PRO A 699 0.09 41.70 17.98
CA PRO A 699 -1.09 41.12 18.62
C PRO A 699 -1.18 39.61 18.33
N PRO A 700 -1.94 38.83 19.13
CA PRO A 700 -1.99 37.38 18.98
C PRO A 700 -2.50 37.03 17.58
N ARG A 701 -1.83 36.06 16.92
CA ARG A 701 -2.23 35.51 15.63
C ARG A 701 -3.69 35.03 15.71
N GLU A 702 -4.55 35.49 14.81
CA GLU A 702 -5.86 34.88 14.57
C GLU A 702 -5.67 33.37 14.32
N ILE A 703 -6.31 32.54 15.14
CA ILE A 703 -6.28 31.08 14.98
C ILE A 703 -7.06 30.75 13.71
N ASP A 704 -6.50 29.91 12.83
CA ASP A 704 -7.18 29.44 11.62
C ASP A 704 -8.52 28.77 12.01
N THR A 705 -9.62 29.15 11.36
CA THR A 705 -10.97 28.60 11.61
C THR A 705 -10.96 27.07 11.62
N ALA A 706 -10.16 26.46 10.74
CA ALA A 706 -10.02 25.01 10.70
C ALA A 706 -9.31 24.45 11.94
N GLU A 707 -8.21 25.07 12.37
CA GLU A 707 -7.47 24.68 13.57
C GLU A 707 -8.33 24.86 14.83
N TYR A 708 -9.11 25.94 14.90
CA TYR A 708 -10.06 26.17 15.99
C TYR A 708 -11.13 25.06 16.06
N LEU A 709 -11.73 24.69 14.93
CA LEU A 709 -12.73 23.62 14.87
C LEU A 709 -12.15 22.26 15.25
N ILE A 710 -10.92 21.96 14.83
CA ILE A 710 -10.22 20.72 15.19
C ILE A 710 -9.98 20.64 16.70
N GLU A 711 -9.60 21.76 17.33
CA GLU A 711 -9.31 21.78 18.77
C GLU A 711 -10.56 21.78 19.65
N LYS A 712 -11.62 22.48 19.22
CA LYS A 712 -12.79 22.82 20.04
C LYS A 712 -14.05 22.01 19.75
N SER A 713 -14.15 21.32 18.62
CA SER A 713 -15.31 20.47 18.34
C SER A 713 -15.43 19.34 19.37
N LYS A 714 -16.66 19.02 19.76
CA LYS A 714 -17.00 17.88 20.63
C LYS A 714 -17.05 16.56 19.86
N CYS A 715 -17.39 16.60 18.58
CA CYS A 715 -17.36 15.45 17.68
C CYS A 715 -15.96 15.24 17.10
N THR A 716 -15.74 14.10 16.45
CA THR A 716 -14.48 13.84 15.74
C THR A 716 -14.34 14.88 14.64
N CYS A 717 -13.26 15.66 14.65
CA CYS A 717 -13.04 16.72 13.66
C CYS A 717 -11.73 16.47 12.89
N VAL A 718 -11.82 16.49 11.57
CA VAL A 718 -10.70 16.22 10.65
C VAL A 718 -10.54 17.37 9.65
N GLY A 719 -9.40 18.05 9.72
CA GLY A 719 -8.92 18.95 8.69
C GLY A 719 -8.25 18.20 7.56
N VAL A 720 -8.73 18.39 6.34
CA VAL A 720 -8.24 17.70 5.14
C VAL A 720 -7.52 18.68 4.23
N GLN A 721 -6.29 18.36 3.87
CA GLN A 721 -5.50 19.12 2.91
C GLN A 721 -5.06 18.22 1.75
N LYS A 722 -5.65 18.41 0.57
CA LYS A 722 -5.23 17.70 -0.66
C LYS A 722 -3.84 18.17 -1.15
N LYS A 723 -2.93 17.24 -1.46
CA LYS A 723 -1.57 17.54 -1.96
C LYS A 723 -1.48 17.31 -3.47
N GLY A 724 -1.69 18.39 -4.25
CA GLY A 724 -1.51 18.39 -5.70
C GLY A 724 -2.53 17.56 -6.49
N GLN A 725 -2.32 17.41 -7.80
CA GLN A 725 -3.15 16.58 -8.69
C GLN A 725 -2.71 15.10 -8.74
N LYS A 726 -1.49 14.76 -8.25
CA LYS A 726 -0.84 13.44 -8.38
C LYS A 726 -0.72 12.66 -7.04
N GLY A 727 -1.62 12.88 -6.09
CA GLY A 727 -1.91 11.93 -4.99
C GLY A 727 -1.49 12.34 -3.57
N GLY A 728 -2.43 12.23 -2.61
CA GLY A 728 -2.22 12.29 -1.17
C GLY A 728 -3.07 13.33 -0.42
N TYR A 729 -3.55 12.98 0.77
CA TYR A 729 -4.22 13.88 1.71
C TYR A 729 -3.36 14.05 2.96
N VAL A 730 -3.22 15.28 3.44
CA VAL A 730 -2.70 15.55 4.77
C VAL A 730 -3.89 15.78 5.69
N LEU A 731 -4.01 14.94 6.72
CA LEU A 731 -5.07 14.99 7.71
C LEU A 731 -4.55 15.61 9.00
N ASN A 732 -5.35 16.50 9.57
CA ASN A 732 -5.13 17.10 10.87
C ASN A 732 -6.32 16.81 11.77
N THR A 733 -6.06 16.29 12.95
CA THR A 733 -7.04 16.03 14.00
C THR A 733 -6.55 16.67 15.29
N LYS A 734 -7.37 16.64 16.34
CA LYS A 734 -7.00 17.16 17.65
C LYS A 734 -5.74 16.49 18.21
N THR A 735 -5.57 15.20 17.93
CA THR A 735 -4.48 14.36 18.47
C THR A 735 -3.30 14.21 17.49
N HIS A 736 -3.54 14.29 16.19
CA HIS A 736 -2.51 14.07 15.16
C HIS A 736 -2.47 15.23 14.16
N LYS A 737 -1.32 15.90 14.05
CA LYS A 737 -1.06 16.93 13.04
C LYS A 737 -0.20 16.36 11.90
N ASN A 738 -0.46 16.79 10.68
CA ASN A 738 0.25 16.44 9.44
C ASN A 738 0.30 14.94 9.11
N PHE A 739 -0.78 14.21 9.37
CA PHE A 739 -0.88 12.79 9.01
C PHE A 739 -0.99 12.65 7.49
N TRP A 740 0.03 12.09 6.84
CA TRP A 740 0.01 11.86 5.40
C TRP A 740 -0.68 10.54 5.07
N LEU A 741 -1.82 10.65 4.38
CA LEU A 741 -2.48 9.56 3.72
C LEU A 741 -2.06 9.59 2.25
N LEU A 742 -1.21 8.64 1.82
CA LEU A 742 -0.95 8.44 0.40
C LEU A 742 -2.25 7.91 -0.25
N ALA A 743 -2.61 8.54 -1.38
CA ALA A 743 -3.85 8.28 -2.10
C ALA A 743 -3.77 7.03 -2.98
#